data_AF-A0AA47B3N3-F1
#
_entry.id   AF-A0AA47B3N3-F1
#
_cell.length_a   1.000
_cell.length_b   1.000
_cell.length_c   1.000
_cell.angle_alpha   90.00
_cell.angle_beta   90.00
_cell.angle_gamma   90.00
#
_symmetry.space_group_name_H-M   'P 1'
#
loop_
_entity.id
_entity.type
_entity.pdbx_description
1 polymer ?
#
loop_
_entity_poly.entity_id
_entity_poly.type
_entity_poly.pdbx_seq_one_letter_code
_entity_poly.pdbx_strand_id
1 'polypeptide(L)'
;MSKKKDSNQTEASIIYFSVAAAALSLLAISPQTTKADEIVPSSTFVTKSPTTTGQNNNKVNHVNAKTDTKQEVISPKNLPPKDSELHTQSATNFKWGNLDVSYNNHVITIPSGSMDQPGSLAHINGINSDDVQEVRFAGSLKVNSASEMFRGLTNLTKITGLENLDTSATIDMRYMFANCENLTSIEGIGDLQTTKVTNMSFMFAGCSKLTSLDLSNFDTANTSHAESMFQDCENLQSIKFPPNFTIAKVDDISRMFSGCSSLTALDLSKFNTSQVKKMIWTFKDCSSLTKLDLSSFDTSNVIDMNGMFNNCSSLKELNLRSFVIDPNIDKGYMLDGLAKLNTLKLGKNTYINDTHLNTSGTWVNIGNGKEDAPQANNKYLSEDLIAHADDILGDTYIRPGSPITVSYLDTNKRSLTPDISLKGKIGDDYKVTAKTIPGYIVKEVPDNATGVFTDQQKNVKFIYSVDPESTSTTTPIKAADVTVSYQDENGNQIAPETIIQGNVGDGYTTGAKAIPGYTLKVRPKNATSFFGTAPQSVTYIYVKDEPQANTSPEHSGQNSSTNSASQTQSKAKNPHQNKNNSTSNGITENYTIFKPAESEPDSTKSVLFTDNGRHEKLPQTGTNKHSQITMLLLGFMAVIGSLFSNCFSKKKKD
;
A
#
# COMPACT_ATOMS: atom_id res chain seq x y z
N MET A 1 -9.51 -64.08 -20.03
CA MET A 1 -10.73 -63.35 -20.46
C MET A 1 -11.61 -63.20 -19.22
N SER A 2 -11.95 -61.97 -18.78
CA SER A 2 -12.58 -61.66 -17.47
C SER A 2 -11.73 -62.01 -16.22
N LYS A 3 -11.85 -61.30 -15.08
CA LYS A 3 -12.41 -59.96 -14.79
C LYS A 3 -11.81 -59.37 -13.49
N LYS A 4 -11.49 -58.06 -13.51
CA LYS A 4 -11.38 -57.06 -12.40
C LYS A 4 -11.06 -57.58 -10.98
N LYS A 5 -9.88 -57.21 -10.46
CA LYS A 5 -9.57 -55.99 -9.65
C LYS A 5 -10.09 -56.05 -8.20
N ASP A 6 -9.26 -56.16 -7.16
CA ASP A 6 -8.11 -55.33 -6.71
C ASP A 6 -8.56 -54.05 -5.98
N SER A 7 -7.94 -53.57 -4.90
CA SER A 7 -7.19 -54.14 -3.75
C SER A 7 -6.66 -52.96 -2.91
N ASN A 8 -6.47 -53.11 -1.60
CA ASN A 8 -5.89 -52.03 -0.77
C ASN A 8 -4.40 -51.82 -1.08
N GLN A 9 -4.02 -50.60 -1.46
CA GLN A 9 -2.90 -49.80 -0.92
C GLN A 9 -2.73 -48.53 -1.78
N THR A 10 -2.54 -47.38 -1.13
CA THR A 10 -2.18 -46.11 -1.79
C THR A 10 -0.91 -45.58 -1.14
N GLU A 11 0.05 -45.18 -1.97
CA GLU A 11 1.41 -44.82 -1.56
C GLU A 11 1.50 -43.40 -0.98
N ALA A 12 2.66 -43.07 -0.41
CA ALA A 12 2.99 -41.71 -0.01
C ALA A 12 3.24 -40.81 -1.23
N SER A 13 2.75 -39.56 -1.16
CA SER A 13 3.13 -38.49 -2.09
C SER A 13 3.65 -37.29 -1.30
N ILE A 14 4.92 -36.96 -1.49
CA ILE A 14 5.56 -35.76 -0.94
C ILE A 14 5.28 -34.59 -1.89
N ILE A 15 4.78 -33.46 -1.37
CA ILE A 15 4.69 -32.20 -2.13
C ILE A 15 5.34 -31.08 -1.31
N TYR A 16 6.33 -30.42 -1.92
CA TYR A 16 6.99 -29.22 -1.40
C TYR A 16 6.20 -27.96 -1.77
N PHE A 17 5.89 -27.10 -0.79
CA PHE A 17 5.73 -25.63 -0.88
C PHE A 17 5.42 -25.13 0.56
N SER A 18 5.85 -23.95 1.01
CA SER A 18 6.81 -22.96 0.50
C SER A 18 7.49 -22.26 1.70
N VAL A 19 8.64 -21.62 1.51
CA VAL A 19 9.36 -20.93 2.61
C VAL A 19 8.70 -19.57 2.91
N ALA A 20 8.10 -19.44 4.09
CA ALA A 20 7.72 -18.14 4.64
C ALA A 20 8.87 -17.56 5.46
N ALA A 21 9.51 -16.49 4.96
CA ALA A 21 10.63 -15.85 5.63
C ALA A 21 10.17 -15.06 6.87
N ALA A 22 10.36 -15.64 8.06
CA ALA A 22 10.17 -14.93 9.32
C ALA A 22 11.33 -13.95 9.55
N ALA A 23 11.06 -12.65 9.45
CA ALA A 23 12.05 -11.61 9.72
C ALA A 23 12.41 -11.59 11.23
N LEU A 24 13.57 -12.16 11.57
CA LEU A 24 14.08 -12.16 12.94
C LEU A 24 14.65 -10.78 13.30
N SER A 25 14.04 -10.10 14.27
CA SER A 25 14.54 -8.84 14.83
C SER A 25 15.76 -9.10 15.72
N LEU A 26 16.95 -9.06 15.12
CA LEU A 26 18.22 -9.18 15.82
C LEU A 26 18.49 -7.98 16.73
N LEU A 27 18.73 -8.26 18.01
CA LEU A 27 19.17 -7.29 19.01
C LEU A 27 20.58 -6.79 18.68
N ALA A 28 20.73 -5.48 18.47
CA ALA A 28 22.04 -4.86 18.34
C ALA A 28 22.73 -4.78 19.70
N ILE A 29 23.76 -5.62 19.92
CA ILE A 29 24.68 -5.51 21.04
C ILE A 29 26.02 -5.00 20.50
N SER A 30 26.43 -3.81 20.92
CA SER A 30 27.77 -3.28 20.64
C SER A 30 28.84 -4.05 21.41
N PRO A 31 30.04 -4.15 20.83
CA PRO A 31 31.23 -3.78 21.59
C PRO A 31 32.02 -2.67 20.90
N GLN A 32 32.59 -1.78 21.70
CA GLN A 32 33.57 -0.80 21.23
C GLN A 32 35.00 -1.34 21.38
N THR A 33 35.92 -0.74 20.63
CA THR A 33 37.37 -0.63 20.90
C THR A 33 38.21 -1.89 21.14
N THR A 34 39.18 -2.10 20.24
CA THR A 34 40.61 -2.02 20.61
C THR A 34 41.42 -1.40 19.45
N LYS A 35 42.63 -0.89 19.75
CA LYS A 35 43.60 -0.31 18.81
C LYS A 35 44.73 -1.31 18.50
N ALA A 36 45.69 -0.85 17.69
CA ALA A 36 47.01 -1.42 17.38
C ALA A 36 47.07 -2.45 16.25
N ASP A 37 48.07 -2.43 15.36
CA ASP A 37 49.07 -1.39 15.08
C ASP A 37 49.59 -1.51 13.61
N GLU A 38 50.57 -0.69 13.23
CA GLU A 38 51.16 -0.60 11.88
C GLU A 38 51.80 -1.92 11.39
N ILE A 39 51.87 -2.10 10.06
CA ILE A 39 53.13 -2.28 9.30
C ILE A 39 52.83 -2.27 7.79
N VAL A 40 53.67 -1.56 7.03
CA VAL A 40 53.74 -1.63 5.56
C VAL A 40 55.18 -1.92 5.17
N PRO A 41 55.42 -2.86 4.24
CA PRO A 41 56.24 -2.48 3.10
C PRO A 41 55.70 -3.00 1.75
N SER A 42 55.98 -2.23 0.71
CA SER A 42 55.63 -2.52 -0.68
C SER A 42 56.58 -3.55 -1.33
N SER A 43 56.09 -4.26 -2.35
CA SER A 43 56.90 -4.53 -3.55
C SER A 43 56.04 -4.90 -4.75
N THR A 44 56.37 -4.33 -5.91
CA THR A 44 55.92 -4.78 -7.23
C THR A 44 56.60 -6.10 -7.62
N PHE A 45 56.01 -6.87 -8.56
CA PHE A 45 56.73 -7.29 -9.78
C PHE A 45 55.77 -7.83 -10.85
N VAL A 46 56.27 -7.90 -12.09
CA VAL A 46 55.58 -8.32 -13.31
C VAL A 46 56.18 -9.64 -13.81
N THR A 47 55.37 -10.61 -14.30
CA THR A 47 55.59 -11.31 -15.60
C THR A 47 54.57 -12.40 -15.96
N LYS A 48 54.09 -12.32 -17.20
CA LYS A 48 53.92 -13.37 -18.25
C LYS A 48 53.54 -14.83 -17.89
N SER A 49 52.56 -15.32 -18.62
CA SER A 49 52.25 -16.75 -18.88
C SER A 49 53.36 -17.48 -19.67
N PRO A 50 53.32 -18.83 -19.66
CA PRO A 50 53.79 -19.64 -20.79
C PRO A 50 52.72 -20.59 -21.37
N THR A 51 52.78 -20.83 -22.67
CA THR A 51 52.05 -21.86 -23.43
C THR A 51 52.99 -22.97 -23.90
N THR A 52 52.52 -24.23 -23.94
CA THR A 52 53.00 -25.38 -24.75
C THR A 52 51.98 -26.51 -24.53
N THR A 53 51.34 -27.23 -25.46
CA THR A 53 51.66 -27.85 -26.80
C THR A 53 52.29 -29.25 -26.76
N GLY A 54 51.64 -30.20 -27.45
CA GLY A 54 52.11 -31.56 -27.77
C GLY A 54 51.54 -32.69 -26.88
N GLN A 55 51.18 -33.89 -27.33
CA GLN A 55 50.69 -34.50 -28.59
C GLN A 55 50.72 -36.04 -28.39
N ASN A 56 49.71 -36.78 -28.87
CA ASN A 56 49.81 -38.13 -29.50
C ASN A 56 50.40 -39.32 -28.66
N ASN A 57 49.77 -40.51 -28.48
CA ASN A 57 49.26 -41.44 -29.51
C ASN A 57 48.79 -42.82 -28.93
N ASN A 58 47.72 -43.44 -29.49
CA ASN A 58 47.53 -44.90 -29.76
C ASN A 58 47.52 -45.95 -28.59
N LYS A 59 46.86 -47.15 -28.63
CA LYS A 59 46.02 -47.87 -29.64
C LYS A 59 45.25 -49.09 -29.04
N VAL A 60 44.40 -49.76 -29.85
CA VAL A 60 43.93 -51.20 -29.78
C VAL A 60 42.90 -51.53 -28.67
N ASN A 61 41.61 -51.83 -28.97
CA ASN A 61 40.95 -53.04 -29.54
C ASN A 61 40.73 -54.18 -28.50
N HIS A 62 39.68 -55.04 -28.48
CA HIS A 62 38.55 -55.32 -29.40
C HIS A 62 37.42 -56.19 -28.72
N VAL A 63 36.38 -56.60 -29.49
CA VAL A 63 35.36 -57.68 -29.24
C VAL A 63 34.14 -57.34 -28.30
N ASN A 64 32.91 -57.89 -28.45
CA ASN A 64 31.90 -57.85 -29.55
C ASN A 64 30.76 -58.92 -29.39
N ALA A 65 29.48 -58.50 -29.28
CA ALA A 65 28.23 -59.24 -29.61
C ALA A 65 27.03 -58.24 -29.56
N LYS A 66 26.03 -58.15 -30.45
CA LYS A 66 25.10 -59.10 -31.14
C LYS A 66 24.02 -59.69 -30.21
N THR A 67 22.72 -59.81 -30.58
CA THR A 67 21.98 -59.81 -31.88
C THR A 67 20.72 -58.90 -31.84
N ASP A 68 20.08 -58.37 -32.91
CA ASP A 68 20.01 -58.58 -34.39
C ASP A 68 18.84 -59.44 -34.94
N THR A 69 17.74 -58.78 -35.36
CA THR A 69 16.74 -59.15 -36.42
C THR A 69 16.02 -57.84 -36.82
N LYS A 70 15.98 -57.29 -38.05
CA LYS A 70 15.73 -57.79 -39.44
C LYS A 70 14.24 -58.11 -39.72
N GLN A 71 13.66 -57.82 -40.89
CA GLN A 71 14.17 -57.30 -42.19
C GLN A 71 13.11 -56.30 -42.79
N GLU A 72 13.07 -55.76 -44.03
CA GLU A 72 13.64 -56.11 -45.36
C GLU A 72 14.53 -55.00 -46.00
N VAL A 73 14.53 -54.83 -47.34
CA VAL A 73 15.81 -54.74 -48.06
C VAL A 73 15.81 -54.06 -49.47
N ILE A 74 16.91 -53.32 -49.78
CA ILE A 74 17.49 -52.93 -51.10
C ILE A 74 16.74 -51.91 -52.02
N SER A 75 17.14 -50.62 -51.89
CA SER A 75 17.94 -49.79 -52.83
C SER A 75 17.83 -49.99 -54.36
N PRO A 76 17.94 -48.92 -55.20
CA PRO A 76 19.03 -47.91 -55.17
C PRO A 76 18.53 -46.45 -55.40
N LYS A 77 19.32 -45.38 -55.70
CA LYS A 77 20.76 -45.20 -56.05
C LYS A 77 21.28 -43.80 -55.62
N ASN A 78 22.56 -43.52 -55.85
CA ASN A 78 23.29 -42.33 -55.38
C ASN A 78 22.96 -41.00 -56.09
N LEU A 79 22.97 -39.92 -55.31
CA LEU A 79 23.74 -38.69 -55.58
C LEU A 79 24.08 -38.04 -54.21
N PRO A 80 25.28 -37.45 -53.98
CA PRO A 80 25.54 -36.70 -52.75
C PRO A 80 24.71 -35.40 -52.74
N PRO A 81 24.31 -34.89 -51.56
CA PRO A 81 23.74 -33.54 -51.45
C PRO A 81 24.76 -32.51 -51.94
N LYS A 82 24.27 -31.48 -52.65
CA LYS A 82 25.06 -30.26 -52.84
C LYS A 82 25.30 -29.59 -51.49
N ASP A 83 26.42 -28.91 -51.36
CA ASP A 83 26.65 -27.94 -50.29
C ASP A 83 25.50 -26.93 -50.26
N SER A 84 24.83 -26.84 -49.12
CA SER A 84 23.88 -25.75 -48.86
C SER A 84 24.69 -24.50 -48.54
N GLU A 85 24.96 -23.69 -49.57
CA GLU A 85 25.58 -22.37 -49.39
C GLU A 85 24.83 -21.59 -48.32
N LEU A 86 25.52 -21.26 -47.22
CA LEU A 86 25.02 -20.29 -46.27
C LEU A 86 25.03 -18.94 -47.01
N HIS A 87 23.86 -18.46 -47.43
CA HIS A 87 23.74 -17.14 -48.05
C HIS A 87 24.06 -16.06 -47.02
N THR A 88 25.36 -15.76 -46.86
CA THR A 88 25.84 -14.55 -46.20
C THR A 88 25.35 -13.38 -47.03
N GLN A 89 24.28 -12.70 -46.57
CA GLN A 89 23.99 -11.36 -47.08
C GLN A 89 25.24 -10.51 -46.86
N SER A 90 25.77 -9.93 -47.94
CA SER A 90 26.85 -8.97 -47.87
C SER A 90 26.37 -7.78 -47.04
N ALA A 91 27.08 -7.47 -45.95
CA ALA A 91 26.70 -6.36 -45.09
C ALA A 91 26.62 -5.07 -45.93
N THR A 92 25.46 -4.42 -45.90
CA THR A 92 25.23 -3.22 -46.71
C THR A 92 25.60 -2.00 -45.90
N ASN A 93 26.37 -1.09 -46.49
CA ASN A 93 26.83 0.12 -45.81
C ASN A 93 25.83 1.26 -46.03
N PHE A 94 25.49 1.94 -44.94
CA PHE A 94 24.57 3.07 -44.88
C PHE A 94 25.25 4.26 -44.20
N LYS A 95 24.80 5.48 -44.51
CA LYS A 95 25.33 6.70 -43.88
C LYS A 95 24.59 7.03 -42.60
N TRP A 96 25.36 7.21 -41.52
CA TRP A 96 24.90 7.75 -40.25
C TRP A 96 25.81 8.92 -39.87
N GLY A 97 25.29 10.14 -39.99
CA GLY A 97 26.11 11.35 -39.93
C GLY A 97 27.23 11.33 -40.98
N ASN A 98 28.49 11.36 -40.53
CA ASN A 98 29.67 11.25 -41.39
C ASN A 98 30.16 9.79 -41.59
N LEU A 99 29.72 8.83 -40.76
CA LEU A 99 30.22 7.46 -40.74
C LEU A 99 29.47 6.55 -41.72
N ASP A 100 30.18 5.54 -42.20
CA ASP A 100 29.61 4.37 -42.88
C ASP A 100 29.36 3.27 -41.84
N VAL A 101 28.11 3.02 -41.49
CA VAL A 101 27.70 1.91 -40.63
C VAL A 101 27.22 0.74 -41.50
N SER A 102 27.48 -0.49 -41.08
CA SER A 102 27.05 -1.68 -41.85
C SER A 102 25.85 -2.34 -41.18
N TYR A 103 24.79 -2.62 -41.95
CA TYR A 103 23.61 -3.34 -41.48
C TYR A 103 23.51 -4.72 -42.14
N ASN A 104 23.26 -5.74 -41.32
CA ASN A 104 23.13 -7.14 -41.74
C ASN A 104 22.40 -7.94 -40.65
N ASN A 105 21.49 -8.86 -41.03
CA ASN A 105 20.78 -9.76 -40.11
C ASN A 105 20.28 -9.09 -38.81
N HIS A 106 19.55 -7.98 -38.92
CA HIS A 106 18.99 -7.22 -37.78
C HIS A 106 20.03 -6.52 -36.87
N VAL A 107 21.31 -6.48 -37.26
CA VAL A 107 22.39 -5.82 -36.51
C VAL A 107 22.90 -4.58 -37.24
N ILE A 108 22.89 -3.41 -36.57
CA ILE A 108 23.70 -2.25 -37.00
C ILE A 108 25.09 -2.38 -36.36
N THR A 109 26.14 -2.39 -37.17
CA THR A 109 27.54 -2.34 -36.70
C THR A 109 28.17 -0.97 -36.98
N ILE A 110 28.62 -0.32 -35.91
CA ILE A 110 29.22 1.02 -35.87
C ILE A 110 30.75 0.87 -35.86
N PRO A 111 31.50 1.49 -36.79
CA PRO A 111 32.96 1.48 -36.78
C PRO A 111 33.53 2.47 -35.75
N SER A 112 34.84 2.40 -35.52
CA SER A 112 35.55 3.45 -34.78
C SER A 112 35.47 4.80 -35.50
N GLY A 113 35.27 5.90 -34.77
CA GLY A 113 35.15 7.23 -35.36
C GLY A 113 34.93 8.35 -34.34
N SER A 114 34.46 9.51 -34.81
CA SER A 114 34.07 10.63 -33.97
C SER A 114 32.91 11.39 -34.61
N MET A 115 31.89 11.73 -33.81
CA MET A 115 30.73 12.54 -34.22
C MET A 115 30.32 13.51 -33.12
N ASP A 116 30.13 14.79 -33.43
CA ASP A 116 29.73 15.78 -32.43
C ASP A 116 28.31 15.52 -31.91
N GLN A 117 27.37 15.32 -32.82
CA GLN A 117 25.97 14.99 -32.54
C GLN A 117 25.50 13.95 -33.58
N PRO A 118 25.43 12.65 -33.24
CA PRO A 118 25.20 11.59 -34.23
C PRO A 118 23.72 11.43 -34.63
N GLY A 119 22.78 11.84 -33.77
CA GLY A 119 21.34 11.63 -33.95
C GLY A 119 20.91 10.16 -33.83
N SER A 120 19.60 9.89 -33.91
CA SER A 120 19.10 8.51 -33.77
C SER A 120 19.52 7.60 -34.94
N LEU A 121 19.98 6.41 -34.57
CA LEU A 121 20.16 5.26 -35.48
C LEU A 121 18.86 4.85 -36.20
N ALA A 122 17.69 5.11 -35.60
CA ALA A 122 16.38 4.83 -36.22
C ALA A 122 16.12 5.67 -37.48
N HIS A 123 16.86 6.75 -37.70
CA HIS A 123 16.72 7.64 -38.85
C HIS A 123 17.73 7.36 -39.98
N ILE A 124 18.44 6.22 -39.96
CA ILE A 124 19.35 5.83 -41.05
C ILE A 124 18.53 5.44 -42.28
N ASN A 125 18.56 6.30 -43.31
CA ASN A 125 17.86 6.07 -44.56
C ASN A 125 18.30 4.75 -45.23
N GLY A 126 17.33 3.86 -45.48
CA GLY A 126 17.54 2.53 -46.05
C GLY A 126 17.59 1.39 -45.03
N ILE A 127 17.57 1.69 -43.73
CA ILE A 127 17.35 0.71 -42.65
C ILE A 127 15.94 0.94 -42.10
N ASN A 128 15.18 -0.15 -41.89
CA ASN A 128 13.94 -0.10 -41.13
C ASN A 128 14.27 -0.18 -39.63
N SER A 129 13.89 0.83 -38.84
CA SER A 129 14.17 0.88 -37.39
C SER A 129 13.56 -0.29 -36.63
N ASP A 130 12.38 -0.73 -37.03
CA ASP A 130 11.65 -1.83 -36.39
C ASP A 130 12.28 -3.21 -36.69
N ASP A 131 13.16 -3.32 -37.70
CA ASP A 131 13.94 -4.54 -37.95
C ASP A 131 15.25 -4.60 -37.14
N VAL A 132 15.64 -3.55 -36.40
CA VAL A 132 16.91 -3.53 -35.65
C VAL A 132 16.75 -4.21 -34.29
N GLN A 133 17.52 -5.28 -34.06
CA GLN A 133 17.49 -6.08 -32.83
C GLN A 133 18.78 -5.96 -31.99
N GLU A 134 19.91 -5.64 -32.63
CA GLU A 134 21.19 -5.36 -31.95
C GLU A 134 21.87 -4.12 -32.56
N VAL A 135 22.47 -3.29 -31.71
CA VAL A 135 23.49 -2.31 -32.12
C VAL A 135 24.84 -2.74 -31.56
N ARG A 136 25.89 -2.71 -32.39
CA ARG A 136 27.22 -3.22 -32.06
C ARG A 136 28.31 -2.21 -32.39
N PHE A 137 29.13 -1.86 -31.40
CA PHE A 137 30.36 -1.11 -31.63
C PHE A 137 31.50 -2.06 -32.01
N ALA A 138 32.09 -1.87 -33.18
CA ALA A 138 33.26 -2.62 -33.66
C ALA A 138 34.59 -1.91 -33.33
N GLY A 139 34.53 -0.72 -32.74
CA GLY A 139 35.67 0.07 -32.28
C GLY A 139 35.20 1.37 -31.65
N SER A 140 36.13 2.16 -31.08
CA SER A 140 35.77 3.32 -30.27
C SER A 140 35.14 4.46 -31.08
N LEU A 141 33.96 4.91 -30.65
CA LEU A 141 33.26 6.08 -31.18
C LEU A 141 33.29 7.19 -30.13
N LYS A 142 33.87 8.35 -30.45
CA LYS A 142 33.84 9.53 -29.58
C LYS A 142 32.66 10.44 -29.89
N VAL A 143 31.94 10.90 -28.85
CA VAL A 143 30.79 11.81 -29.02
C VAL A 143 30.76 12.99 -28.02
N ASN A 144 30.33 14.16 -28.53
CA ASN A 144 30.06 15.37 -27.74
C ASN A 144 28.58 15.47 -27.30
N SER A 145 27.70 14.68 -27.91
CA SER A 145 26.31 14.42 -27.51
C SER A 145 25.94 12.98 -27.83
N ALA A 146 25.17 12.33 -26.95
CA ALA A 146 24.50 11.06 -27.21
C ALA A 146 22.97 11.24 -27.29
N SER A 147 22.50 12.47 -27.51
CA SER A 147 21.09 12.82 -27.70
C SER A 147 20.43 11.90 -28.73
N GLU A 148 19.32 11.28 -28.34
CA GLU A 148 18.48 10.39 -29.17
C GLU A 148 19.20 9.17 -29.80
N MET A 149 20.43 8.83 -29.41
CA MET A 149 21.30 7.91 -30.17
C MET A 149 20.68 6.55 -30.54
N PHE A 150 19.97 5.90 -29.61
CA PHE A 150 19.24 4.65 -29.83
C PHE A 150 17.70 4.84 -29.90
N ARG A 151 17.22 6.10 -29.90
CA ARG A 151 15.81 6.44 -29.73
C ARG A 151 14.94 5.82 -30.81
N GLY A 152 13.87 5.13 -30.40
CA GLY A 152 12.87 4.56 -31.31
C GLY A 152 13.32 3.28 -32.03
N LEU A 153 14.42 2.65 -31.60
CA LEU A 153 14.73 1.27 -31.99
C LEU A 153 13.84 0.32 -31.16
N THR A 154 12.55 0.27 -31.51
CA THR A 154 11.48 -0.42 -30.75
C THR A 154 11.82 -1.89 -30.43
N ASN A 155 12.38 -2.61 -31.40
CA ASN A 155 12.76 -4.03 -31.29
C ASN A 155 14.21 -4.28 -30.84
N LEU A 156 14.93 -3.24 -30.39
CA LEU A 156 16.29 -3.38 -29.85
C LEU A 156 16.26 -4.23 -28.57
N THR A 157 16.96 -5.36 -28.60
CA THR A 157 17.07 -6.28 -27.45
C THR A 157 18.46 -6.25 -26.81
N LYS A 158 19.49 -5.80 -27.55
CA LYS A 158 20.88 -5.81 -27.10
C LYS A 158 21.69 -4.63 -27.66
N ILE A 159 22.59 -4.10 -26.86
CA ILE A 159 23.72 -3.28 -27.32
C ILE A 159 25.01 -4.03 -26.97
N THR A 160 25.87 -4.27 -27.95
CA THR A 160 27.16 -4.97 -27.77
C THR A 160 28.30 -3.96 -27.90
N GLY A 161 29.21 -3.94 -26.93
CA GLY A 161 30.41 -3.10 -26.99
C GLY A 161 30.18 -1.64 -26.56
N LEU A 162 29.18 -1.35 -25.72
CA LEU A 162 28.84 0.02 -25.30
C LEU A 162 30.00 0.74 -24.60
N GLU A 163 30.93 0.00 -23.98
CA GLU A 163 32.17 0.51 -23.38
C GLU A 163 33.13 1.16 -24.40
N ASN A 164 32.90 0.98 -25.70
CA ASN A 164 33.65 1.64 -26.77
C ASN A 164 33.13 3.07 -27.07
N LEU A 165 31.97 3.46 -26.53
CA LEU A 165 31.38 4.80 -26.71
C LEU A 165 32.06 5.82 -25.78
N ASP A 166 33.08 6.51 -26.28
CA ASP A 166 33.80 7.56 -25.58
C ASP A 166 32.90 8.79 -25.40
N THR A 167 32.24 8.79 -24.24
CA THR A 167 31.37 9.82 -23.70
C THR A 167 32.13 10.86 -22.86
N SER A 168 33.47 10.84 -22.83
CA SER A 168 34.30 11.70 -21.97
C SER A 168 34.18 13.21 -22.26
N ALA A 169 33.49 13.57 -23.35
CA ALA A 169 33.19 14.93 -23.78
C ALA A 169 31.68 15.19 -23.96
N THR A 170 30.82 14.22 -23.63
CA THR A 170 29.37 14.32 -23.79
C THR A 170 28.75 15.31 -22.81
N ILE A 171 27.92 16.21 -23.32
CA ILE A 171 27.21 17.23 -22.53
C ILE A 171 25.69 16.91 -22.47
N ASP A 172 25.17 16.21 -23.46
CA ASP A 172 23.73 15.94 -23.62
C ASP A 172 23.49 14.45 -23.91
N MET A 173 22.63 13.81 -23.10
CA MET A 173 22.18 12.42 -23.23
C MET A 173 20.64 12.30 -23.27
N ARG A 174 19.93 13.39 -23.59
CA ARG A 174 18.46 13.38 -23.63
C ARG A 174 17.92 12.34 -24.61
N TYR A 175 16.87 11.63 -24.22
CA TYR A 175 16.25 10.55 -24.98
C TYR A 175 17.22 9.43 -25.46
N MET A 176 18.43 9.28 -24.90
CA MET A 176 19.48 8.40 -25.47
C MET A 176 19.01 6.97 -25.78
N PHE A 177 18.17 6.39 -24.92
CA PHE A 177 17.58 5.06 -25.09
C PHE A 177 16.05 5.10 -25.26
N ALA A 178 15.43 6.28 -25.44
CA ALA A 178 13.98 6.40 -25.35
C ALA A 178 13.22 5.56 -26.39
N ASN A 179 12.13 4.92 -25.97
CA ASN A 179 11.32 3.98 -26.75
C ASN A 179 12.11 2.75 -27.29
N CYS A 180 13.18 2.33 -26.60
CA CYS A 180 13.76 0.99 -26.78
C CYS A 180 12.88 -0.05 -26.07
N GLU A 181 11.64 -0.21 -26.50
CA GLU A 181 10.58 -0.96 -25.80
C GLU A 181 10.95 -2.42 -25.49
N ASN A 182 11.72 -3.08 -26.36
CA ASN A 182 12.13 -4.47 -26.17
C ASN A 182 13.44 -4.67 -25.36
N LEU A 183 14.07 -3.59 -24.90
CA LEU A 183 15.34 -3.64 -24.18
C LEU A 183 15.10 -4.07 -22.73
N THR A 184 15.69 -5.20 -22.32
CA THR A 184 15.46 -5.82 -21.00
C THR A 184 16.53 -5.48 -19.96
N SER A 185 17.73 -5.14 -20.42
CA SER A 185 18.89 -4.66 -19.65
C SER A 185 19.84 -3.89 -20.58
N ILE A 186 20.76 -3.10 -20.01
CA ILE A 186 21.75 -2.31 -20.77
C ILE A 186 23.16 -2.71 -20.30
N GLU A 187 23.77 -3.67 -21.01
CA GLU A 187 25.17 -4.07 -20.80
C GLU A 187 26.11 -2.90 -21.15
N GLY A 188 27.14 -2.66 -20.32
CA GLY A 188 28.07 -1.54 -20.48
C GLY A 188 27.55 -0.14 -20.09
N ILE A 189 26.34 -0.02 -19.52
CA ILE A 189 25.80 1.28 -19.06
C ILE A 189 26.70 1.97 -18.02
N GLY A 190 27.39 1.18 -17.19
CA GLY A 190 28.31 1.68 -16.16
C GLY A 190 29.61 2.28 -16.70
N ASP A 191 29.91 2.12 -17.98
CA ASP A 191 31.12 2.65 -18.62
C ASP A 191 30.89 4.07 -19.20
N LEU A 192 29.63 4.52 -19.27
CA LEU A 192 29.25 5.84 -19.76
C LEU A 192 29.70 6.96 -18.82
N GLN A 193 30.55 7.85 -19.33
CA GLN A 193 31.14 8.96 -18.59
C GLN A 193 30.19 10.16 -18.57
N THR A 194 29.62 10.45 -17.40
CA THR A 194 28.53 11.42 -17.22
C THR A 194 28.94 12.73 -16.54
N THR A 195 30.20 12.87 -16.10
CA THR A 195 30.73 14.02 -15.34
C THR A 195 30.53 15.42 -15.97
N LYS A 196 30.25 15.49 -17.28
CA LYS A 196 29.97 16.73 -18.03
C LYS A 196 28.50 16.89 -18.46
N VAL A 197 27.65 15.90 -18.21
CA VAL A 197 26.30 15.81 -18.76
C VAL A 197 25.35 16.72 -17.99
N THR A 198 24.84 17.75 -18.68
CA THR A 198 23.90 18.73 -18.14
C THR A 198 22.44 18.37 -18.41
N ASN A 199 22.19 17.46 -19.35
CA ASN A 199 20.84 17.00 -19.72
C ASN A 199 20.76 15.47 -19.81
N MET A 200 19.89 14.87 -18.99
CA MET A 200 19.52 13.45 -18.98
C MET A 200 17.99 13.24 -19.14
N SER A 201 17.28 14.26 -19.62
CA SER A 201 15.81 14.23 -19.73
C SER A 201 15.35 13.13 -20.68
N PHE A 202 14.27 12.44 -20.32
CA PHE A 202 13.73 11.30 -21.07
C PHE A 202 14.72 10.16 -21.38
N MET A 203 15.90 10.10 -20.74
CA MET A 203 17.02 9.22 -21.16
C MET A 203 16.63 7.74 -21.36
N PHE A 204 15.73 7.22 -20.53
CA PHE A 204 15.17 5.86 -20.62
C PHE A 204 13.66 5.84 -20.86
N ALA A 205 13.03 6.96 -21.21
CA ALA A 205 11.57 7.04 -21.34
C ALA A 205 11.02 6.00 -22.33
N GLY A 206 9.92 5.32 -22.00
CA GLY A 206 9.33 4.28 -22.85
C GLY A 206 10.13 2.98 -22.99
N CYS A 207 11.17 2.76 -22.19
CA CYS A 207 11.88 1.47 -22.13
C CYS A 207 11.08 0.42 -21.34
N SER A 208 9.87 0.10 -21.82
CA SER A 208 8.83 -0.59 -21.07
C SER A 208 9.22 -1.97 -20.52
N LYS A 209 10.17 -2.69 -21.14
CA LYS A 209 10.68 -3.99 -20.67
C LYS A 209 11.96 -3.96 -19.83
N LEU A 210 12.55 -2.80 -19.53
CA LEU A 210 13.68 -2.74 -18.59
C LEU A 210 13.20 -3.16 -17.20
N THR A 211 13.88 -4.14 -16.60
CA THR A 211 13.50 -4.69 -15.28
C THR A 211 14.28 -4.07 -14.12
N SER A 212 15.53 -3.65 -14.38
CA SER A 212 16.39 -2.98 -13.40
C SER A 212 17.41 -2.07 -14.10
N LEU A 213 17.80 -0.97 -13.46
CA LEU A 213 18.90 -0.11 -13.89
C LEU A 213 19.91 0.10 -12.75
N ASP A 214 21.19 -0.14 -13.04
CA ASP A 214 22.30 0.20 -12.15
C ASP A 214 23.07 1.39 -12.70
N LEU A 215 22.93 2.54 -12.04
CA LEU A 215 23.53 3.83 -12.42
C LEU A 215 24.68 4.20 -11.46
N SER A 216 25.27 3.23 -10.74
CA SER A 216 26.23 3.50 -9.66
C SER A 216 27.47 4.31 -10.05
N ASN A 217 27.81 4.31 -11.33
CA ASN A 217 28.97 5.02 -11.87
C ASN A 217 28.61 6.41 -12.42
N PHE A 218 27.33 6.81 -12.39
CA PHE A 218 26.90 8.11 -12.91
C PHE A 218 27.33 9.27 -11.99
N ASP A 219 27.73 10.39 -12.58
CA ASP A 219 27.92 11.65 -11.87
C ASP A 219 26.87 12.66 -12.33
N THR A 220 25.88 12.91 -11.48
CA THR A 220 24.79 13.87 -11.75
C THR A 220 25.09 15.27 -11.22
N ALA A 221 26.30 15.54 -10.70
CA ALA A 221 26.65 16.83 -10.09
C ALA A 221 26.60 18.02 -11.06
N ASN A 222 26.55 17.78 -12.38
CA ASN A 222 26.37 18.80 -13.42
C ASN A 222 25.01 18.77 -14.14
N THR A 223 24.15 17.81 -13.84
CA THR A 223 22.84 17.65 -14.48
C THR A 223 21.86 18.73 -14.00
N SER A 224 21.26 19.47 -14.94
CA SER A 224 20.25 20.49 -14.68
C SER A 224 18.90 20.21 -15.35
N HIS A 225 18.81 19.20 -16.20
CA HIS A 225 17.57 18.72 -16.82
C HIS A 225 17.51 17.19 -16.69
N ALA A 226 16.38 16.69 -16.16
CA ALA A 226 16.17 15.28 -15.83
C ALA A 226 14.67 14.89 -15.81
N GLU A 227 13.80 15.76 -16.33
CA GLU A 227 12.37 15.49 -16.48
C GLU A 227 12.12 14.24 -17.34
N SER A 228 11.06 13.50 -17.01
CA SER A 228 10.69 12.23 -17.66
C SER A 228 11.79 11.14 -17.75
N MET A 229 12.90 11.23 -17.01
CA MET A 229 14.08 10.36 -17.19
C MET A 229 13.79 8.85 -17.23
N PHE A 230 12.82 8.36 -16.43
CA PHE A 230 12.35 6.97 -16.40
C PHE A 230 10.86 6.83 -16.75
N GLN A 231 10.27 7.83 -17.42
CA GLN A 231 8.84 7.82 -17.78
C GLN A 231 8.46 6.53 -18.53
N ASP A 232 7.32 5.93 -18.21
CA ASP A 232 6.70 4.79 -18.86
C ASP A 232 7.61 3.54 -18.97
N CYS A 233 8.57 3.41 -18.04
CA CYS A 233 9.36 2.19 -17.81
C CYS A 233 8.54 1.16 -17.02
N GLU A 234 7.47 0.63 -17.63
CA GLU A 234 6.42 -0.14 -16.95
C GLU A 234 6.93 -1.32 -16.10
N ASN A 235 7.87 -2.12 -16.62
CA ASN A 235 8.40 -3.32 -15.93
C ASN A 235 9.57 -3.03 -14.97
N LEU A 236 9.95 -1.77 -14.77
CA LEU A 236 11.09 -1.39 -13.94
C LEU A 236 10.80 -1.62 -12.45
N GLN A 237 11.53 -2.54 -11.83
CA GLN A 237 11.32 -2.95 -10.44
C GLN A 237 12.31 -2.29 -9.47
N SER A 238 13.48 -1.87 -9.95
CA SER A 238 14.52 -1.24 -9.13
C SER A 238 15.45 -0.32 -9.94
N ILE A 239 15.85 0.78 -9.31
CA ILE A 239 16.90 1.70 -9.80
C ILE A 239 17.93 1.82 -8.68
N LYS A 240 19.22 1.66 -9.02
CA LYS A 240 20.36 1.81 -8.10
C LYS A 240 21.13 3.08 -8.45
N PHE A 241 20.91 4.13 -7.67
CA PHE A 241 21.53 5.44 -7.85
C PHE A 241 23.00 5.47 -7.38
N PRO A 242 23.83 6.38 -7.93
CA PRO A 242 25.23 6.54 -7.50
C PRO A 242 25.35 7.08 -6.06
N PRO A 243 26.44 6.76 -5.31
CA PRO A 243 26.61 7.19 -3.92
C PRO A 243 26.59 8.71 -3.71
N ASN A 244 27.00 9.46 -4.73
CA ASN A 244 27.03 10.92 -4.84
C ASN A 244 25.84 11.51 -5.62
N PHE A 245 24.75 10.75 -5.82
CA PHE A 245 23.56 11.23 -6.53
C PHE A 245 23.06 12.56 -5.98
N THR A 246 22.67 13.45 -6.89
CA THR A 246 22.08 14.76 -6.58
C THR A 246 21.30 15.29 -7.77
N ILE A 247 20.23 16.04 -7.51
CA ILE A 247 19.48 16.82 -8.50
C ILE A 247 19.47 18.32 -8.14
N ALA A 248 20.43 18.78 -7.33
CA ALA A 248 20.46 20.14 -6.75
C ALA A 248 20.60 21.31 -7.76
N LYS A 249 20.67 21.03 -9.06
CA LYS A 249 20.67 22.01 -10.17
C LYS A 249 19.43 21.90 -11.08
N VAL A 250 18.55 20.94 -10.83
CA VAL A 250 17.35 20.65 -11.63
C VAL A 250 16.16 21.42 -11.03
N ASP A 251 15.42 22.17 -11.86
CA ASP A 251 14.20 22.87 -11.43
C ASP A 251 12.89 22.23 -11.92
N ASP A 252 12.97 21.20 -12.76
CA ASP A 252 11.83 20.42 -13.27
C ASP A 252 12.08 18.90 -13.11
N ILE A 253 11.27 18.22 -12.31
CA ILE A 253 11.27 16.75 -12.17
C ILE A 253 9.93 16.13 -12.61
N SER A 254 9.20 16.84 -13.47
CA SER A 254 7.93 16.37 -14.02
C SER A 254 8.08 14.99 -14.66
N ARG A 255 7.10 14.12 -14.41
CA ARG A 255 6.98 12.75 -14.97
C ARG A 255 8.20 11.83 -14.76
N MET A 256 9.17 12.19 -13.92
CA MET A 256 10.45 11.46 -13.79
C MET A 256 10.30 9.95 -13.58
N PHE A 257 9.26 9.52 -12.84
CA PHE A 257 8.87 8.11 -12.64
C PHE A 257 7.41 7.85 -13.06
N SER A 258 6.78 8.72 -13.86
CA SER A 258 5.43 8.48 -14.39
C SER A 258 5.38 7.13 -15.11
N GLY A 259 4.34 6.34 -14.92
CA GLY A 259 4.16 5.05 -15.60
C GLY A 259 5.11 3.92 -15.15
N CYS A 260 5.98 4.13 -14.14
CA CYS A 260 6.81 3.10 -13.53
C CYS A 260 5.99 2.12 -12.66
N SER A 261 5.00 1.45 -13.27
CA SER A 261 3.95 0.70 -12.59
C SER A 261 4.45 -0.50 -11.77
N SER A 262 5.63 -1.05 -12.09
CA SER A 262 6.26 -2.16 -11.35
C SER A 262 7.21 -1.75 -10.21
N LEU A 263 7.49 -0.46 -10.00
CA LEU A 263 8.32 -0.03 -8.87
C LEU A 263 7.60 -0.33 -7.54
N THR A 264 8.19 -1.15 -6.69
CA THR A 264 7.63 -1.51 -5.37
C THR A 264 8.19 -0.67 -4.22
N ALA A 265 9.40 -0.13 -4.40
CA ALA A 265 10.11 0.79 -3.53
C ALA A 265 11.08 1.66 -4.34
N LEU A 266 11.45 2.82 -3.80
CA LEU A 266 12.39 3.77 -4.41
C LEU A 266 13.18 4.49 -3.31
N ASP A 267 14.50 4.58 -3.44
CA ASP A 267 15.33 5.38 -2.52
C ASP A 267 15.39 6.84 -2.99
N LEU A 268 14.75 7.71 -2.23
CA LEU A 268 14.73 9.16 -2.46
C LEU A 268 15.66 9.94 -1.51
N SER A 269 16.44 9.26 -0.66
CA SER A 269 17.24 9.90 0.41
C SER A 269 18.32 10.89 -0.07
N LYS A 270 18.62 10.90 -1.37
CA LYS A 270 19.59 11.79 -2.03
C LYS A 270 18.96 12.87 -2.92
N PHE A 271 17.63 12.92 -3.02
CA PHE A 271 16.93 13.89 -3.86
C PHE A 271 16.86 15.26 -3.17
N ASN A 272 17.89 16.08 -3.38
CA ASN A 272 17.86 17.49 -2.97
C ASN A 272 16.94 18.29 -3.91
N THR A 273 15.67 18.38 -3.57
CA THR A 273 14.65 19.10 -4.35
C THR A 273 14.58 20.60 -4.09
N SER A 274 15.49 21.20 -3.31
CA SER A 274 15.40 22.61 -2.89
C SER A 274 15.39 23.65 -4.02
N GLN A 275 15.76 23.28 -5.25
CA GLN A 275 15.67 24.14 -6.45
C GLN A 275 14.48 23.78 -7.38
N VAL A 276 13.73 22.72 -7.07
CA VAL A 276 12.62 22.21 -7.88
C VAL A 276 11.42 23.13 -7.80
N LYS A 277 10.91 23.51 -8.97
CA LYS A 277 9.73 24.34 -9.19
C LYS A 277 8.53 23.52 -9.65
N LYS A 278 8.77 22.38 -10.33
CA LYS A 278 7.72 21.52 -10.89
C LYS A 278 7.90 20.06 -10.50
N MET A 279 6.80 19.45 -10.05
CA MET A 279 6.68 18.03 -9.69
C MET A 279 5.46 17.39 -10.39
N ILE A 280 5.15 17.85 -11.61
CA ILE A 280 3.96 17.43 -12.38
C ILE A 280 4.04 15.93 -12.65
N TRP A 281 3.09 15.15 -12.14
CA TRP A 281 2.96 13.72 -12.39
C TRP A 281 4.22 12.90 -12.04
N THR A 282 5.10 13.40 -11.15
CA THR A 282 6.43 12.80 -10.89
C THR A 282 6.39 11.31 -10.52
N PHE A 283 5.35 10.85 -9.79
CA PHE A 283 5.10 9.44 -9.46
C PHE A 283 3.78 8.91 -10.03
N LYS A 284 3.20 9.56 -11.05
CA LYS A 284 1.91 9.17 -11.62
C LYS A 284 1.91 7.71 -12.10
N ASP A 285 0.83 6.98 -11.86
CA ASP A 285 0.65 5.56 -12.20
C ASP A 285 1.73 4.59 -11.63
N CYS A 286 2.53 5.00 -10.63
CA CYS A 286 3.41 4.14 -9.83
C CYS A 286 2.61 3.18 -8.92
N SER A 287 1.73 2.39 -9.52
CA SER A 287 0.66 1.65 -8.86
C SER A 287 1.12 0.48 -7.98
N SER A 288 2.39 0.04 -8.08
CA SER A 288 3.00 -0.95 -7.17
C SER A 288 3.71 -0.35 -5.95
N LEU A 289 3.93 0.98 -5.87
CA LEU A 289 4.57 1.59 -4.71
C LEU A 289 3.68 1.40 -3.47
N THR A 290 4.21 0.73 -2.45
CA THR A 290 3.48 0.46 -1.19
C THR A 290 3.78 1.49 -0.09
N LYS A 291 4.94 2.14 -0.21
CA LYS A 291 5.46 3.21 0.66
C LYS A 291 6.29 4.17 -0.20
N LEU A 292 6.40 5.42 0.24
CA LEU A 292 7.29 6.42 -0.35
C LEU A 292 7.86 7.26 0.79
N ASP A 293 9.20 7.35 0.89
CA ASP A 293 9.85 8.22 1.87
C ASP A 293 10.15 9.58 1.21
N LEU A 294 9.54 10.63 1.73
CA LEU A 294 9.61 12.00 1.24
C LEU A 294 10.36 12.93 2.23
N SER A 295 11.10 12.35 3.19
CA SER A 295 11.81 13.11 4.23
C SER A 295 12.97 13.97 3.71
N SER A 296 13.47 13.68 2.51
CA SER A 296 14.48 14.47 1.78
C SER A 296 13.89 15.64 0.97
N PHE A 297 12.57 15.64 0.73
CA PHE A 297 11.95 16.62 -0.16
C PHE A 297 11.70 17.96 0.55
N ASP A 298 12.36 19.00 0.04
CA ASP A 298 12.00 20.40 0.21
C ASP A 298 11.11 20.83 -0.96
N THR A 299 9.91 21.34 -0.66
CA THR A 299 8.95 21.82 -1.68
C THR A 299 8.74 23.33 -1.63
N SER A 300 9.55 24.08 -0.86
CA SER A 300 9.35 25.52 -0.62
C SER A 300 9.40 26.42 -1.86
N ASN A 301 10.00 25.93 -2.96
CA ASN A 301 10.07 26.62 -4.25
C ASN A 301 9.15 26.02 -5.34
N VAL A 302 8.32 25.03 -5.00
CA VAL A 302 7.43 24.36 -5.96
C VAL A 302 6.22 25.24 -6.27
N ILE A 303 5.98 25.48 -7.56
CA ILE A 303 4.86 26.27 -8.10
C ILE A 303 3.84 25.41 -8.87
N ASP A 304 4.16 24.15 -9.13
CA ASP A 304 3.28 23.17 -9.77
C ASP A 304 3.62 21.74 -9.28
N MET A 305 2.63 21.05 -8.73
CA MET A 305 2.67 19.64 -8.35
C MET A 305 1.41 18.88 -8.79
N ASN A 306 0.79 19.32 -9.90
CA ASN A 306 -0.36 18.67 -10.51
C ASN A 306 -0.13 17.16 -10.63
N GLY A 307 -1.08 16.36 -10.15
CA GLY A 307 -1.10 14.89 -10.23
C GLY A 307 0.14 14.16 -9.67
N MET A 308 0.93 14.78 -8.79
CA MET A 308 2.23 14.25 -8.32
C MET A 308 2.20 12.77 -7.89
N PHE A 309 1.14 12.32 -7.20
CA PHE A 309 0.93 10.93 -6.76
C PHE A 309 -0.28 10.26 -7.42
N ASN A 310 -0.79 10.81 -8.53
CA ASN A 310 -2.01 10.32 -9.19
C ASN A 310 -1.90 8.82 -9.51
N ASN A 311 -2.93 8.04 -9.17
CA ASN A 311 -2.97 6.58 -9.35
C ASN A 311 -1.84 5.78 -8.67
N CYS A 312 -1.16 6.30 -7.65
CA CYS A 312 -0.29 5.52 -6.73
C CYS A 312 -1.13 4.58 -5.83
N SER A 313 -1.95 3.73 -6.43
CA SER A 313 -3.08 3.04 -5.81
C SER A 313 -2.72 1.98 -4.76
N SER A 314 -1.43 1.63 -4.63
CA SER A 314 -0.92 0.73 -3.58
C SER A 314 -0.35 1.43 -2.33
N LEU A 315 -0.16 2.76 -2.35
CA LEU A 315 0.32 3.48 -1.17
C LEU A 315 -0.69 3.34 -0.03
N LYS A 316 -0.25 2.82 1.13
CA LYS A 316 -1.08 2.78 2.36
C LYS A 316 -0.93 4.05 3.21
N GLU A 317 0.25 4.67 3.18
CA GLU A 317 0.56 5.92 3.89
C GLU A 317 1.22 6.93 2.97
N LEU A 318 0.84 8.21 3.12
CA LEU A 318 1.51 9.35 2.50
C LEU A 318 1.83 10.40 3.59
N ASN A 319 3.10 10.81 3.66
CA ASN A 319 3.58 11.74 4.68
C ASN A 319 4.08 13.04 4.04
N LEU A 320 3.26 14.07 4.13
CA LEU A 320 3.47 15.40 3.57
C LEU A 320 3.82 16.43 4.66
N ARG A 321 4.28 15.99 5.85
CA ARG A 321 4.57 16.88 6.98
C ARG A 321 5.67 17.92 6.74
N SER A 322 6.63 17.60 5.86
CA SER A 322 7.68 18.51 5.40
C SER A 322 7.21 19.42 4.26
N PHE A 323 6.11 19.09 3.57
CA PHE A 323 5.71 19.79 2.36
C PHE A 323 5.08 21.14 2.70
N VAL A 324 5.71 22.19 2.16
CA VAL A 324 5.07 23.48 1.95
C VAL A 324 4.31 23.39 0.62
N ILE A 325 3.00 23.57 0.67
CA ILE A 325 2.10 23.57 -0.49
C ILE A 325 1.27 24.84 -0.37
N ASP A 326 1.49 25.81 -1.26
CA ASP A 326 0.72 27.07 -1.22
C ASP A 326 -0.72 26.84 -1.73
N PRO A 327 -1.75 27.47 -1.14
CA PRO A 327 -3.13 27.30 -1.59
C PRO A 327 -3.37 27.70 -3.05
N ASN A 328 -2.51 28.54 -3.65
CA ASN A 328 -2.66 29.08 -5.00
C ASN A 328 -1.87 28.33 -6.10
N ILE A 329 -0.96 27.41 -5.75
CA ILE A 329 -0.21 26.63 -6.77
C ILE A 329 -1.07 25.51 -7.38
N ASP A 330 -0.75 25.10 -8.61
CA ASP A 330 -1.41 23.93 -9.21
C ASP A 330 -0.99 22.65 -8.46
N LYS A 331 -2.01 21.93 -8.03
CA LYS A 331 -1.98 20.66 -7.30
C LYS A 331 -3.19 19.80 -7.66
N GLY A 332 -3.85 20.09 -8.80
CA GLY A 332 -5.00 19.34 -9.28
C GLY A 332 -4.66 17.85 -9.42
N TYR A 333 -5.58 16.97 -9.05
CA TYR A 333 -5.39 15.50 -9.12
C TYR A 333 -4.21 14.92 -8.31
N MET A 334 -3.51 15.71 -7.48
CA MET A 334 -2.33 15.28 -6.71
C MET A 334 -2.58 14.04 -5.83
N LEU A 335 -3.81 13.89 -5.30
CA LEU A 335 -4.22 12.81 -4.41
C LEU A 335 -5.29 11.87 -5.02
N ASP A 336 -5.57 12.01 -6.32
CA ASP A 336 -6.54 11.18 -7.05
C ASP A 336 -6.02 9.76 -7.30
N GLY A 337 -6.92 8.77 -7.25
CA GLY A 337 -6.60 7.36 -7.51
C GLY A 337 -5.87 6.63 -6.37
N LEU A 338 -5.68 7.27 -5.21
CA LEU A 338 -4.97 6.74 -4.03
C LEU A 338 -5.80 5.70 -3.24
N ALA A 339 -6.33 4.68 -3.92
CA ALA A 339 -7.36 3.77 -3.39
C ALA A 339 -7.03 3.11 -2.02
N LYS A 340 -5.81 2.62 -1.83
CA LYS A 340 -5.36 1.96 -0.58
C LYS A 340 -4.87 2.93 0.49
N LEU A 341 -4.80 4.24 0.23
CA LEU A 341 -4.29 5.22 1.19
C LEU A 341 -5.19 5.27 2.42
N ASN A 342 -4.71 4.76 3.54
CA ASN A 342 -5.45 4.69 4.80
C ASN A 342 -4.89 5.60 5.89
N THR A 343 -3.77 6.28 5.60
CA THR A 343 -3.06 7.21 6.49
C THR A 343 -2.51 8.39 5.69
N LEU A 344 -2.88 9.61 6.07
CA LEU A 344 -2.41 10.86 5.46
C LEU A 344 -1.87 11.78 6.56
N LYS A 345 -0.61 12.22 6.45
CA LYS A 345 0.07 13.02 7.49
C LYS A 345 0.39 14.40 6.92
N LEU A 346 -0.24 15.45 7.45
CA LEU A 346 -0.14 16.82 6.93
C LEU A 346 0.73 17.71 7.81
N GLY A 347 1.44 18.66 7.20
CA GLY A 347 2.12 19.75 7.89
C GLY A 347 1.19 20.94 8.13
N LYS A 348 1.72 21.98 8.79
CA LYS A 348 0.97 23.22 9.08
C LYS A 348 0.83 24.16 7.87
N ASN A 349 1.61 23.92 6.81
CA ASN A 349 1.69 24.73 5.61
C ASN A 349 1.36 23.88 4.35
N THR A 350 0.55 22.84 4.53
CA THR A 350 0.35 21.76 3.55
C THR A 350 -1.08 21.83 3.02
N TYR A 351 -1.39 22.88 2.25
CA TYR A 351 -2.75 23.17 1.78
C TYR A 351 -3.14 22.20 0.65
N ILE A 352 -4.02 21.25 0.95
CA ILE A 352 -4.45 20.18 0.04
C ILE A 352 -5.77 20.45 -0.69
N ASN A 353 -6.24 21.70 -0.73
CA ASN A 353 -7.40 22.09 -1.55
C ASN A 353 -7.22 21.66 -3.02
N ASP A 354 -8.32 21.31 -3.68
CA ASP A 354 -8.37 20.94 -5.11
C ASP A 354 -7.52 19.71 -5.53
N THR A 355 -6.94 18.97 -4.59
CA THR A 355 -6.08 17.79 -4.87
C THR A 355 -6.83 16.51 -5.30
N HIS A 356 -8.17 16.52 -5.29
CA HIS A 356 -9.06 15.42 -5.73
C HIS A 356 -8.89 14.08 -4.98
N LEU A 357 -8.85 14.08 -3.64
CA LEU A 357 -8.89 12.84 -2.86
C LEU A 357 -10.25 12.14 -2.97
N ASN A 358 -10.29 10.90 -3.48
CA ASN A 358 -11.52 10.15 -3.77
C ASN A 358 -11.62 8.77 -3.08
N THR A 359 -11.04 8.65 -1.88
CA THR A 359 -11.06 7.39 -1.08
C THR A 359 -12.43 7.08 -0.44
N SER A 360 -12.76 5.78 -0.28
CA SER A 360 -14.00 5.34 0.39
C SER A 360 -13.93 5.43 1.93
N GLY A 361 -15.09 5.46 2.59
CA GLY A 361 -15.19 5.49 4.04
C GLY A 361 -15.07 6.91 4.59
N THR A 362 -14.48 7.05 5.78
CA THR A 362 -14.42 8.33 6.52
C THR A 362 -13.02 8.54 7.07
N TRP A 363 -12.49 9.75 6.91
CA TRP A 363 -11.25 10.18 7.55
C TRP A 363 -11.54 10.67 8.97
N VAL A 364 -10.67 10.28 9.90
CA VAL A 364 -10.68 10.69 11.31
C VAL A 364 -9.30 11.26 11.64
N ASN A 365 -9.23 12.44 12.25
CA ASN A 365 -7.96 13.00 12.70
C ASN A 365 -7.57 12.45 14.08
N ILE A 366 -6.27 12.39 14.40
CA ILE A 366 -5.83 11.82 15.69
C ILE A 366 -5.82 12.84 16.82
N GLY A 367 -5.47 14.11 16.53
CA GLY A 367 -5.16 15.13 17.52
C GLY A 367 -4.05 14.65 18.47
N ASN A 368 -4.25 14.81 19.78
CA ASN A 368 -3.32 14.31 20.80
C ASN A 368 -3.44 12.77 21.07
N GLY A 369 -4.17 12.05 20.22
CA GLY A 369 -4.38 10.61 20.31
C GLY A 369 -3.30 9.76 19.63
N LYS A 370 -3.69 8.56 19.24
CA LYS A 370 -2.87 7.60 18.49
C LYS A 370 -3.66 7.06 17.29
N GLU A 371 -2.99 6.41 16.34
CA GLU A 371 -3.67 5.79 15.18
C GLU A 371 -4.65 4.65 15.59
N ASP A 372 -4.44 4.00 16.73
CA ASP A 372 -5.36 2.99 17.30
C ASP A 372 -6.42 3.59 18.27
N ALA A 373 -6.23 4.84 18.67
CA ALA A 373 -7.04 5.57 19.66
C ALA A 373 -7.03 7.09 19.40
N PRO A 374 -7.71 7.58 18.34
CA PRO A 374 -7.82 9.01 18.07
C PRO A 374 -8.60 9.73 19.18
N GLN A 375 -8.21 10.98 19.47
CA GLN A 375 -8.85 11.80 20.51
C GLN A 375 -9.70 12.94 19.94
N ALA A 376 -9.21 13.59 18.87
CA ALA A 376 -10.00 14.56 18.12
C ALA A 376 -10.95 13.80 17.19
N ASN A 377 -12.18 13.56 17.64
CA ASN A 377 -13.12 12.67 16.95
C ASN A 377 -13.87 13.34 15.77
N ASN A 378 -13.23 14.27 15.05
CA ASN A 378 -13.83 14.85 13.85
C ASN A 378 -13.84 13.81 12.73
N LYS A 379 -14.81 13.95 11.81
CA LYS A 379 -15.09 12.99 10.75
C LYS A 379 -15.35 13.72 9.46
N TYR A 380 -14.66 13.29 8.40
CA TYR A 380 -14.70 13.92 7.08
C TYR A 380 -14.91 12.83 6.03
N LEU A 381 -15.80 13.06 5.06
CA LEU A 381 -15.69 12.38 3.77
C LEU A 381 -14.44 12.91 3.04
N SER A 382 -13.99 12.23 1.99
CA SER A 382 -12.81 12.68 1.25
C SER A 382 -13.02 14.08 0.63
N GLU A 383 -14.24 14.37 0.18
CA GLU A 383 -14.65 15.70 -0.31
C GLU A 383 -14.61 16.77 0.80
N ASP A 384 -15.16 16.48 1.99
CA ASP A 384 -15.13 17.40 3.13
C ASP A 384 -13.69 17.75 3.55
N LEU A 385 -12.80 16.74 3.52
CA LEU A 385 -11.39 16.89 3.92
C LEU A 385 -10.63 17.84 2.99
N ILE A 386 -10.91 17.78 1.69
CA ILE A 386 -10.31 18.69 0.70
C ILE A 386 -10.96 20.08 0.76
N ALA A 387 -12.28 20.15 0.95
CA ALA A 387 -13.02 21.41 1.01
C ALA A 387 -12.72 22.28 2.26
N HIS A 388 -12.28 21.67 3.36
CA HIS A 388 -11.94 22.36 4.61
C HIS A 388 -10.43 22.32 4.93
N ALA A 389 -9.58 22.09 3.93
CA ALA A 389 -8.13 21.87 4.11
C ALA A 389 -7.45 22.93 5.00
N ASP A 390 -7.78 24.21 4.79
CA ASP A 390 -7.24 25.38 5.50
C ASP A 390 -7.46 25.33 7.03
N ASP A 391 -8.60 24.82 7.48
CA ASP A 391 -8.98 24.74 8.91
C ASP A 391 -8.35 23.52 9.63
N ILE A 392 -7.79 22.56 8.87
CA ILE A 392 -7.47 21.20 9.38
C ILE A 392 -6.00 20.80 9.18
N LEU A 393 -5.10 21.79 9.05
CA LEU A 393 -3.66 21.59 8.84
C LEU A 393 -2.93 21.04 10.08
N GLY A 394 -1.85 20.27 9.84
CA GLY A 394 -0.88 19.87 10.87
C GLY A 394 -1.14 18.57 11.65
N ASP A 395 -2.15 17.78 11.29
CA ASP A 395 -2.51 16.53 11.98
C ASP A 395 -2.23 15.25 11.14
N THR A 396 -2.48 14.07 11.71
CA THR A 396 -2.60 12.79 10.99
C THR A 396 -4.06 12.40 10.84
N TYR A 397 -4.43 12.06 9.61
CA TYR A 397 -5.74 11.56 9.22
C TYR A 397 -5.63 10.06 8.93
N ILE A 398 -6.56 9.29 9.46
CA ILE A 398 -6.66 7.84 9.25
C ILE A 398 -8.04 7.47 8.71
N ARG A 399 -8.12 6.43 7.88
CA ARG A 399 -9.38 5.76 7.50
C ARG A 399 -9.57 4.52 8.37
N PRO A 400 -10.19 4.61 9.57
CA PRO A 400 -10.50 3.42 10.36
C PRO A 400 -11.50 2.53 9.62
N GLY A 401 -11.25 1.21 9.64
CA GLY A 401 -12.25 0.24 9.21
C GLY A 401 -13.37 0.08 10.25
N SER A 402 -14.53 -0.38 9.80
CA SER A 402 -15.58 -0.83 10.73
C SER A 402 -15.04 -1.97 11.60
N PRO A 403 -15.25 -1.93 12.93
CA PRO A 403 -14.76 -2.97 13.81
C PRO A 403 -15.31 -4.36 13.46
N ILE A 404 -14.47 -5.37 13.58
CA ILE A 404 -14.82 -6.76 13.28
C ILE A 404 -15.18 -7.46 14.59
N THR A 405 -16.41 -7.97 14.69
CA THR A 405 -16.86 -8.72 15.88
C THR A 405 -16.52 -10.19 15.71
N VAL A 406 -15.80 -10.77 16.68
CA VAL A 406 -15.47 -12.20 16.72
C VAL A 406 -16.28 -12.88 17.81
N SER A 407 -17.15 -13.81 17.42
CA SER A 407 -17.94 -14.65 18.31
C SER A 407 -17.46 -16.10 18.33
N TYR A 408 -17.57 -16.73 19.49
CA TYR A 408 -17.22 -18.13 19.73
C TYR A 408 -18.47 -18.84 20.23
N LEU A 409 -19.13 -19.62 19.38
CA LEU A 409 -20.52 -20.08 19.60
C LEU A 409 -20.61 -21.60 19.70
N ASP A 410 -21.54 -22.14 20.50
CA ASP A 410 -21.93 -23.55 20.42
C ASP A 410 -22.81 -23.84 19.19
N THR A 411 -23.09 -25.12 18.92
CA THR A 411 -24.00 -25.54 17.83
C THR A 411 -25.43 -24.98 17.95
N ASN A 412 -25.81 -24.48 19.13
CA ASN A 412 -27.10 -23.85 19.40
C ASN A 412 -27.04 -22.31 19.26
N LYS A 413 -25.90 -21.77 18.79
CA LYS A 413 -25.59 -20.34 18.61
C LYS A 413 -25.48 -19.54 19.93
N ARG A 414 -25.33 -20.21 21.08
CA ARG A 414 -25.04 -19.54 22.37
C ARG A 414 -23.56 -19.18 22.42
N SER A 415 -23.22 -17.99 22.93
CA SER A 415 -21.82 -17.59 23.05
C SER A 415 -21.12 -18.33 24.19
N LEU A 416 -19.88 -18.76 23.96
CA LEU A 416 -19.02 -19.46 24.91
C LEU A 416 -17.98 -18.54 25.56
N THR A 417 -17.75 -17.36 24.97
CA THR A 417 -16.92 -16.28 25.54
C THR A 417 -17.57 -14.92 25.29
N PRO A 418 -17.09 -13.82 25.89
CA PRO A 418 -17.35 -12.48 25.36
C PRO A 418 -16.96 -12.40 23.87
N ASP A 419 -17.70 -11.60 23.10
CA ASP A 419 -17.28 -11.18 21.77
C ASP A 419 -16.00 -10.34 21.83
N ILE A 420 -15.13 -10.47 20.82
CA ILE A 420 -13.96 -9.59 20.67
C ILE A 420 -14.27 -8.56 19.58
N SER A 421 -14.01 -7.28 19.83
CA SER A 421 -14.04 -6.24 18.80
C SER A 421 -12.61 -5.94 18.34
N LEU A 422 -12.28 -6.31 17.10
CA LEU A 422 -11.00 -5.99 16.46
C LEU A 422 -11.10 -4.65 15.73
N LYS A 423 -10.01 -3.88 15.72
CA LYS A 423 -9.89 -2.58 15.04
C LYS A 423 -8.63 -2.56 14.15
N GLY A 424 -8.68 -1.76 13.10
CA GLY A 424 -7.59 -1.52 12.14
C GLY A 424 -8.01 -0.44 11.14
N LYS A 425 -7.11 -0.02 10.26
CA LYS A 425 -7.42 0.93 9.16
C LYS A 425 -7.94 0.16 7.94
N ILE A 426 -8.67 0.82 7.04
CA ILE A 426 -9.19 0.20 5.82
C ILE A 426 -8.00 -0.36 5.00
N GLY A 427 -8.09 -1.62 4.58
CA GLY A 427 -6.98 -2.29 3.88
C GLY A 427 -5.84 -2.78 4.77
N ASP A 428 -5.95 -2.71 6.09
CA ASP A 428 -5.11 -3.49 7.01
C ASP A 428 -5.61 -4.95 7.06
N ASP A 429 -4.68 -5.90 7.17
CA ASP A 429 -4.98 -7.32 7.26
C ASP A 429 -5.37 -7.74 8.69
N TYR A 430 -6.28 -8.70 8.82
CA TYR A 430 -6.62 -9.36 10.08
C TYR A 430 -6.58 -10.88 9.96
N LYS A 431 -6.19 -11.53 11.05
CA LYS A 431 -6.23 -12.98 11.23
C LYS A 431 -6.75 -13.31 12.62
N VAL A 432 -7.71 -14.23 12.67
CA VAL A 432 -8.31 -14.74 13.90
C VAL A 432 -8.11 -16.25 13.93
N THR A 433 -7.78 -16.78 15.10
CA THR A 433 -7.71 -18.22 15.33
C THR A 433 -8.83 -18.66 16.27
N ALA A 434 -9.16 -19.96 16.20
CA ALA A 434 -10.00 -20.59 17.21
C ALA A 434 -9.33 -20.47 18.59
N LYS A 435 -10.15 -20.46 19.64
CA LYS A 435 -9.69 -20.53 21.05
C LYS A 435 -9.82 -21.97 21.53
N THR A 436 -8.93 -22.39 22.42
CA THR A 436 -9.21 -23.53 23.30
C THR A 436 -10.33 -23.12 24.26
N ILE A 437 -11.47 -23.82 24.21
CA ILE A 437 -12.60 -23.62 25.11
C ILE A 437 -12.81 -24.95 25.85
N PRO A 438 -12.56 -25.04 27.17
CA PRO A 438 -12.62 -26.33 27.86
C PRO A 438 -13.97 -27.03 27.74
N GLY A 439 -13.94 -28.34 27.45
CA GLY A 439 -15.12 -29.16 27.17
C GLY A 439 -15.71 -28.98 25.77
N TYR A 440 -15.12 -28.12 24.92
CA TYR A 440 -15.59 -27.83 23.57
C TYR A 440 -14.45 -27.96 22.53
N ILE A 441 -14.73 -28.66 21.43
CA ILE A 441 -13.86 -28.75 20.26
C ILE A 441 -14.36 -27.85 19.14
N VAL A 442 -13.43 -27.35 18.31
CA VAL A 442 -13.75 -26.55 17.13
C VAL A 442 -14.46 -27.44 16.11
N LYS A 443 -15.69 -27.08 15.75
CA LYS A 443 -16.47 -27.75 14.71
C LYS A 443 -16.34 -27.05 13.36
N GLU A 444 -16.28 -25.71 13.38
CA GLU A 444 -16.29 -24.87 12.18
C GLU A 444 -15.36 -23.67 12.39
N VAL A 445 -14.39 -23.52 11.50
CA VAL A 445 -13.62 -22.30 11.31
C VAL A 445 -14.25 -21.58 10.10
N PRO A 446 -14.70 -20.33 10.23
CA PRO A 446 -15.33 -19.62 9.11
C PRO A 446 -14.28 -19.18 8.09
N ASP A 447 -14.65 -19.18 6.80
CA ASP A 447 -13.75 -18.73 5.72
C ASP A 447 -13.25 -17.29 5.90
N ASN A 448 -14.02 -16.45 6.61
CA ASN A 448 -13.66 -15.08 6.96
C ASN A 448 -12.82 -14.94 8.24
N ALA A 449 -12.22 -16.02 8.75
CA ALA A 449 -11.25 -15.95 9.85
C ALA A 449 -9.98 -15.15 9.48
N THR A 450 -9.74 -14.93 8.19
CA THR A 450 -8.71 -14.01 7.64
C THR A 450 -9.31 -13.08 6.60
N GLY A 451 -8.75 -11.87 6.47
CA GLY A 451 -9.09 -10.94 5.39
C GLY A 451 -8.57 -9.53 5.66
N VAL A 452 -9.19 -8.52 5.05
CA VAL A 452 -8.90 -7.10 5.30
C VAL A 452 -10.04 -6.36 5.98
N PHE A 453 -9.69 -5.34 6.77
CA PHE A 453 -10.61 -4.34 7.29
C PHE A 453 -11.22 -3.50 6.15
N THR A 454 -12.49 -3.13 6.30
CA THR A 454 -13.30 -2.39 5.31
C THR A 454 -14.18 -1.36 6.02
N ASP A 455 -14.75 -0.41 5.28
CA ASP A 455 -15.82 0.45 5.79
C ASP A 455 -17.08 -0.35 6.21
N GLN A 456 -17.35 -1.51 5.58
CA GLN A 456 -18.43 -2.42 5.99
C GLN A 456 -18.09 -3.25 7.24
N GLN A 457 -19.06 -3.37 8.16
CA GLN A 457 -18.98 -4.23 9.35
C GLN A 457 -18.91 -5.72 8.98
N LYS A 458 -18.04 -6.47 9.66
CA LYS A 458 -17.90 -7.93 9.50
C LYS A 458 -18.05 -8.64 10.83
N ASN A 459 -18.59 -9.86 10.78
CA ASN A 459 -18.71 -10.76 11.93
C ASN A 459 -18.01 -12.08 11.60
N VAL A 460 -17.07 -12.51 12.45
CA VAL A 460 -16.33 -13.78 12.35
C VAL A 460 -16.89 -14.71 13.42
N LYS A 461 -17.36 -15.90 13.04
CA LYS A 461 -18.07 -16.82 13.95
C LYS A 461 -17.47 -18.21 13.91
N PHE A 462 -16.76 -18.58 14.98
CA PHE A 462 -16.28 -19.94 15.18
C PHE A 462 -17.39 -20.77 15.84
N ILE A 463 -17.69 -21.95 15.29
CA ILE A 463 -18.69 -22.87 15.86
C ILE A 463 -17.98 -24.02 16.57
N TYR A 464 -18.45 -24.36 17.76
CA TYR A 464 -17.92 -25.42 18.61
C TYR A 464 -18.98 -26.48 18.87
N SER A 465 -18.56 -27.74 18.96
CA SER A 465 -19.34 -28.82 19.53
C SER A 465 -18.75 -29.22 20.88
N VAL A 466 -19.56 -29.88 21.72
CA VAL A 466 -19.05 -30.55 22.93
C VAL A 466 -17.95 -31.53 22.53
N ASP A 467 -16.88 -31.53 23.31
CA ASP A 467 -15.78 -32.50 23.21
C ASP A 467 -16.30 -33.90 23.60
N PRO A 468 -16.20 -34.93 22.73
CA PRO A 468 -16.68 -36.28 23.05
C PRO A 468 -15.91 -36.95 24.21
N GLU A 469 -14.72 -36.46 24.57
CA GLU A 469 -13.96 -36.93 25.74
C GLU A 469 -14.33 -36.16 27.03
N SER A 470 -15.18 -35.13 26.93
CA SER A 470 -15.75 -34.43 28.09
C SER A 470 -16.69 -35.35 28.88
N THR A 471 -16.54 -35.35 30.20
CA THR A 471 -17.48 -36.02 31.12
C THR A 471 -18.89 -35.38 31.13
N SER A 472 -19.10 -34.28 30.41
CA SER A 472 -20.40 -33.61 30.23
C SER A 472 -20.83 -33.71 28.76
N THR A 473 -21.58 -34.77 28.43
CA THR A 473 -22.07 -35.05 27.06
C THR A 473 -23.30 -34.24 26.65
N THR A 474 -23.77 -33.32 27.50
CA THR A 474 -24.95 -32.47 27.27
C THR A 474 -24.54 -31.01 27.08
N THR A 475 -25.14 -30.30 26.11
CA THR A 475 -25.16 -28.83 26.14
C THR A 475 -26.34 -28.35 27.01
N PRO A 476 -26.15 -27.44 27.98
CA PRO A 476 -24.89 -26.78 28.37
C PRO A 476 -23.96 -27.67 29.23
N ILE A 477 -22.65 -27.40 29.17
CA ILE A 477 -21.64 -27.98 30.07
C ILE A 477 -21.61 -27.17 31.37
N LYS A 478 -21.69 -27.80 32.55
CA LYS A 478 -21.62 -27.07 33.84
C LYS A 478 -20.25 -26.39 34.01
N ALA A 479 -20.26 -25.15 34.50
CA ALA A 479 -19.05 -24.38 34.80
C ALA A 479 -18.49 -24.67 36.21
N ALA A 480 -17.32 -24.10 36.49
CA ALA A 480 -16.88 -23.88 37.85
C ALA A 480 -17.61 -22.69 38.48
N ASP A 481 -17.72 -22.69 39.80
CA ASP A 481 -18.40 -21.65 40.55
C ASP A 481 -17.63 -20.31 40.55
N VAL A 482 -18.37 -19.20 40.58
CA VAL A 482 -17.84 -17.84 40.68
C VAL A 482 -18.01 -17.35 42.12
N THR A 483 -16.90 -17.03 42.80
CA THR A 483 -16.90 -16.48 44.16
C THR A 483 -16.77 -14.96 44.14
N VAL A 484 -17.78 -14.27 44.65
CA VAL A 484 -17.81 -12.81 44.78
C VAL A 484 -17.44 -12.40 46.20
N SER A 485 -16.33 -11.69 46.35
CA SER A 485 -15.78 -11.28 47.65
C SER A 485 -15.84 -9.76 47.83
N TYR A 486 -15.88 -9.33 49.10
CA TYR A 486 -16.03 -7.93 49.49
C TYR A 486 -14.97 -7.63 50.55
N GLN A 487 -13.99 -6.80 50.20
CA GLN A 487 -12.76 -6.61 50.96
C GLN A 487 -12.46 -5.13 51.23
N ASP A 488 -11.71 -4.86 52.30
CA ASP A 488 -11.09 -3.55 52.53
C ASP A 488 -9.81 -3.38 51.69
N GLU A 489 -9.16 -2.22 51.79
CA GLU A 489 -7.91 -1.92 51.07
C GLU A 489 -6.72 -2.81 51.46
N ASN A 490 -6.81 -3.53 52.58
CA ASN A 490 -5.78 -4.46 53.07
C ASN A 490 -6.07 -5.91 52.67
N GLY A 491 -7.19 -6.17 51.98
CA GLY A 491 -7.66 -7.50 51.60
C GLY A 491 -8.50 -8.22 52.67
N ASN A 492 -8.80 -7.58 53.80
CA ASN A 492 -9.64 -8.17 54.84
C ASN A 492 -11.08 -8.30 54.34
N GLN A 493 -11.71 -9.47 54.53
CA GLN A 493 -13.11 -9.66 54.18
C GLN A 493 -14.04 -8.86 55.12
N ILE A 494 -14.88 -8.00 54.54
CA ILE A 494 -15.81 -7.10 55.28
C ILE A 494 -17.29 -7.44 55.09
N ALA A 495 -17.63 -8.37 54.18
CA ALA A 495 -18.96 -8.96 54.09
C ALA A 495 -18.89 -10.42 53.59
N PRO A 496 -19.90 -11.27 53.90
CA PRO A 496 -19.95 -12.65 53.41
C PRO A 496 -19.85 -12.73 51.89
N GLU A 497 -19.12 -13.73 51.40
CA GLU A 497 -18.98 -13.99 49.97
C GLU A 497 -20.32 -14.41 49.35
N THR A 498 -20.43 -14.29 48.02
CA THR A 498 -21.57 -14.80 47.25
C THR A 498 -21.06 -15.80 46.24
N ILE A 499 -21.51 -17.05 46.29
CA ILE A 499 -21.24 -18.05 45.26
C ILE A 499 -22.32 -17.95 44.18
N ILE A 500 -21.91 -17.91 42.91
CA ILE A 500 -22.82 -17.94 41.75
C ILE A 500 -22.45 -19.17 40.91
N GLN A 501 -23.45 -19.89 40.43
CA GLN A 501 -23.29 -21.09 39.61
C GLN A 501 -23.94 -20.91 38.23
N GLY A 502 -23.43 -21.62 37.23
CA GLY A 502 -23.91 -21.55 35.85
C GLY A 502 -23.24 -22.60 34.96
N ASN A 503 -23.37 -22.43 33.65
CA ASN A 503 -22.78 -23.28 32.63
C ASN A 503 -21.69 -22.53 31.85
N VAL A 504 -20.77 -23.25 31.21
CA VAL A 504 -19.74 -22.65 30.36
C VAL A 504 -20.40 -21.88 29.23
N GLY A 505 -20.09 -20.58 29.12
CA GLY A 505 -20.75 -19.67 28.18
C GLY A 505 -22.02 -18.98 28.72
N ASP A 506 -22.48 -19.28 29.93
CA ASP A 506 -23.50 -18.45 30.58
C ASP A 506 -22.86 -17.12 31.04
N GLY A 507 -23.55 -16.01 30.79
CA GLY A 507 -23.14 -14.69 31.27
C GLY A 507 -23.57 -14.45 32.72
N TYR A 508 -22.69 -13.87 33.53
CA TYR A 508 -23.00 -13.45 34.90
C TYR A 508 -22.79 -11.94 35.09
N THR A 509 -23.47 -11.36 36.08
CA THR A 509 -23.23 -9.98 36.54
C THR A 509 -23.40 -9.90 38.05
N THR A 510 -22.48 -9.20 38.70
CA THR A 510 -22.38 -9.06 40.16
C THR A 510 -22.65 -7.62 40.59
N GLY A 511 -23.23 -7.47 41.78
CA GLY A 511 -23.44 -6.18 42.45
C GLY A 511 -22.46 -5.94 43.58
N ALA A 512 -22.10 -4.67 43.80
CA ALA A 512 -21.52 -4.23 45.06
C ALA A 512 -22.59 -4.35 46.16
N LYS A 513 -22.23 -4.83 47.35
CA LYS A 513 -23.10 -4.76 48.54
C LYS A 513 -22.98 -3.37 49.16
N ALA A 514 -24.06 -2.87 49.76
CA ALA A 514 -23.96 -1.79 50.74
C ALA A 514 -23.43 -2.39 52.05
N ILE A 515 -22.38 -1.81 52.62
CA ILE A 515 -21.71 -2.32 53.82
C ILE A 515 -21.63 -1.15 54.82
N PRO A 516 -22.24 -1.24 56.01
CA PRO A 516 -22.27 -0.13 56.95
C PRO A 516 -20.86 0.31 57.38
N GLY A 517 -20.55 1.60 57.22
CA GLY A 517 -19.23 2.15 57.51
C GLY A 517 -18.15 1.85 56.46
N TYR A 518 -18.54 1.48 55.23
CA TYR A 518 -17.63 1.25 54.11
C TYR A 518 -18.18 1.73 52.75
N THR A 519 -17.45 2.65 52.11
CA THR A 519 -17.73 3.15 50.75
C THR A 519 -16.93 2.38 49.69
N LEU A 520 -17.56 2.06 48.56
CA LEU A 520 -16.91 1.32 47.46
C LEU A 520 -15.81 2.17 46.78
N LYS A 521 -14.58 1.63 46.73
CA LYS A 521 -13.43 2.25 46.03
C LYS A 521 -13.22 1.67 44.62
N VAL A 522 -13.30 0.35 44.48
CA VAL A 522 -12.99 -0.35 43.22
C VAL A 522 -14.06 -1.38 42.89
N ARG A 523 -14.76 -1.16 41.76
CA ARG A 523 -15.53 -2.20 41.08
C ARG A 523 -14.59 -3.04 40.20
N PRO A 524 -14.55 -4.37 40.32
CA PRO A 524 -13.65 -5.20 39.52
C PRO A 524 -14.09 -5.26 38.05
N LYS A 525 -13.13 -5.39 37.13
CA LYS A 525 -13.39 -5.43 35.67
C LYS A 525 -14.22 -6.65 35.25
N ASN A 526 -14.12 -7.76 35.97
CA ASN A 526 -14.90 -8.99 35.74
C ASN A 526 -16.23 -9.04 36.53
N ALA A 527 -16.73 -7.90 37.02
CA ALA A 527 -18.06 -7.80 37.63
C ALA A 527 -19.22 -8.11 36.65
N THR A 528 -18.95 -8.11 35.35
CA THR A 528 -19.81 -8.68 34.31
C THR A 528 -18.90 -9.50 33.41
N SER A 529 -19.15 -10.81 33.30
CA SER A 529 -18.31 -11.71 32.51
C SER A 529 -19.04 -13.01 32.17
N PHE A 530 -18.31 -14.03 31.74
CA PHE A 530 -18.83 -15.35 31.41
C PHE A 530 -18.21 -16.41 32.31
N PHE A 531 -19.01 -17.42 32.63
CA PHE A 531 -18.61 -18.62 33.38
C PHE A 531 -17.59 -19.46 32.60
N GLY A 532 -16.50 -19.87 33.27
CA GLY A 532 -15.49 -20.80 32.76
C GLY A 532 -15.39 -22.10 33.56
N THR A 533 -14.49 -23.01 33.17
CA THR A 533 -14.23 -24.26 33.92
C THR A 533 -13.17 -24.14 35.01
N ALA A 534 -12.44 -23.02 35.06
CA ALA A 534 -11.62 -22.65 36.20
C ALA A 534 -12.44 -21.77 37.16
N PRO A 535 -12.35 -21.95 38.50
CA PRO A 535 -13.01 -21.07 39.45
C PRO A 535 -12.61 -19.61 39.26
N GLN A 536 -13.57 -18.69 39.37
CA GLN A 536 -13.35 -17.26 39.13
C GLN A 536 -13.64 -16.46 40.41
N SER A 537 -12.77 -15.50 40.73
CA SER A 537 -12.95 -14.58 41.87
C SER A 537 -13.33 -13.17 41.39
N VAL A 538 -14.29 -12.54 42.06
CA VAL A 538 -14.78 -11.18 41.75
C VAL A 538 -14.72 -10.33 43.01
N THR A 539 -13.59 -9.63 43.23
CA THR A 539 -13.32 -8.86 44.44
C THR A 539 -13.74 -7.39 44.32
N TYR A 540 -14.63 -6.94 45.19
CA TYR A 540 -14.95 -5.52 45.39
C TYR A 540 -14.12 -4.94 46.53
N ILE A 541 -13.45 -3.80 46.30
CA ILE A 541 -12.58 -3.15 47.30
C ILE A 541 -13.26 -1.89 47.83
N TYR A 542 -13.30 -1.74 49.15
CA TYR A 542 -13.93 -0.64 49.87
C TYR A 542 -12.95 0.12 50.76
N VAL A 543 -13.24 1.41 50.98
CA VAL A 543 -12.62 2.28 51.99
C VAL A 543 -13.54 2.30 53.21
N LYS A 544 -12.97 2.35 54.42
CA LYS A 544 -13.74 2.51 55.65
C LYS A 544 -14.16 3.98 55.80
N ASP A 545 -15.43 4.22 56.09
CA ASP A 545 -15.96 5.57 56.28
C ASP A 545 -15.42 6.20 57.58
N GLU A 546 -15.06 7.48 57.54
CA GLU A 546 -14.65 8.23 58.73
C GLU A 546 -15.86 8.52 59.64
N PRO A 547 -15.71 8.42 60.98
CA PRO A 547 -16.82 8.60 61.91
C PRO A 547 -17.31 10.05 61.94
N GLN A 548 -18.45 10.30 61.29
CA GLN A 548 -19.14 11.59 61.34
C GLN A 548 -19.51 11.94 62.79
N ALA A 549 -19.21 13.17 63.21
CA ALA A 549 -19.57 13.67 64.53
C ALA A 549 -21.08 13.92 64.62
N ASN A 550 -21.73 13.41 65.66
CA ASN A 550 -23.16 13.61 65.90
C ASN A 550 -23.50 15.10 66.12
N THR A 551 -24.43 15.63 65.33
CA THR A 551 -25.21 16.83 65.67
C THR A 551 -26.70 16.50 65.66
N SER A 552 -27.38 16.83 66.75
CA SER A 552 -28.82 16.54 66.96
C SER A 552 -29.71 17.43 66.08
N PRO A 553 -30.87 16.95 65.59
CA PRO A 553 -31.83 17.77 64.86
C PRO A 553 -32.69 18.62 65.80
N GLU A 554 -32.99 19.86 65.41
CA GLU A 554 -34.05 20.68 66.03
C GLU A 554 -34.94 21.42 65.01
N HIS A 555 -36.08 21.86 65.54
CA HIS A 555 -37.36 22.18 64.94
C HIS A 555 -37.47 23.28 63.86
N SER A 556 -38.23 22.96 62.80
CA SER A 556 -39.34 23.73 62.18
C SER A 556 -39.27 25.25 61.90
N GLY A 557 -39.73 25.63 60.69
CA GLY A 557 -40.30 26.95 60.39
C GLY A 557 -41.11 26.97 59.10
N GLN A 558 -42.37 27.42 59.14
CA GLN A 558 -43.23 27.64 57.95
C GLN A 558 -43.33 29.14 57.63
N ASN A 559 -43.25 29.54 56.36
CA ASN A 559 -44.33 30.33 55.71
C ASN A 559 -44.16 30.57 54.20
N SER A 560 -45.09 30.00 53.44
CA SER A 560 -46.10 30.68 52.58
C SER A 560 -45.78 31.97 51.77
N SER A 561 -46.34 31.99 50.55
CA SER A 561 -46.75 33.18 49.75
C SER A 561 -45.65 33.85 48.87
N THR A 562 -45.95 34.50 47.72
CA THR A 562 -47.24 34.89 47.10
C THR A 562 -47.17 35.07 45.57
N ASN A 563 -48.31 34.90 44.89
CA ASN A 563 -48.74 35.49 43.59
C ASN A 563 -47.98 35.12 42.28
N SER A 564 -48.62 34.84 41.11
CA SER A 564 -49.87 35.31 40.44
C SER A 564 -49.67 36.59 39.61
N ALA A 565 -50.17 36.72 38.36
CA ALA A 565 -50.64 35.78 37.33
C ALA A 565 -50.79 36.52 35.97
N SER A 566 -50.84 35.80 34.83
CA SER A 566 -51.01 36.40 33.50
C SER A 566 -52.47 36.48 33.01
N GLN A 567 -52.83 37.58 32.35
CA GLN A 567 -54.00 37.77 31.46
C GLN A 567 -53.62 38.84 30.41
N THR A 568 -54.12 38.92 29.17
CA THR A 568 -55.01 38.09 28.29
C THR A 568 -54.64 38.42 26.80
N GLN A 569 -55.28 38.05 25.67
CA GLN A 569 -56.53 37.35 25.25
C GLN A 569 -56.20 36.64 23.89
N SER A 570 -56.81 35.51 23.47
CA SER A 570 -58.09 35.35 22.73
C SER A 570 -58.19 36.12 21.38
N LYS A 571 -58.67 35.62 20.22
CA LYS A 571 -59.28 34.35 19.71
C LYS A 571 -58.94 34.27 18.19
N ALA A 572 -58.63 33.16 17.51
CA ALA A 572 -59.30 31.87 17.29
C ALA A 572 -60.53 31.86 16.33
N LYS A 573 -60.34 31.44 15.05
CA LYS A 573 -61.15 30.41 14.32
C LYS A 573 -60.78 30.11 12.83
N ASN A 574 -60.39 28.86 12.60
CA ASN A 574 -60.69 27.89 11.50
C ASN A 574 -61.94 28.10 10.58
N PRO A 575 -62.15 27.28 9.49
CA PRO A 575 -61.22 26.48 8.64
C PRO A 575 -61.60 26.27 7.11
N HIS A 576 -60.75 25.50 6.40
CA HIS A 576 -61.03 24.45 5.37
C HIS A 576 -61.20 24.70 3.84
N GLN A 577 -60.42 23.89 3.08
CA GLN A 577 -60.67 23.17 1.80
C GLN A 577 -60.93 23.92 0.46
N ASN A 578 -60.06 23.63 -0.54
CA ASN A 578 -60.49 23.01 -1.82
C ASN A 578 -59.31 22.25 -2.52
N LYS A 579 -59.47 21.84 -3.79
CA LYS A 579 -58.80 20.69 -4.45
C LYS A 579 -57.99 20.97 -5.75
N ASN A 580 -57.08 20.02 -6.05
CA ASN A 580 -56.68 19.45 -7.38
C ASN A 580 -55.81 20.19 -8.42
N ASN A 581 -54.97 19.36 -9.09
CA ASN A 581 -54.30 19.46 -10.42
C ASN A 581 -53.18 20.52 -10.61
N SER A 582 -51.98 20.20 -11.13
CA SER A 582 -51.56 19.57 -12.43
C SER A 582 -51.73 20.56 -13.59
N THR A 583 -50.72 20.92 -14.40
CA THR A 583 -49.74 20.16 -15.25
C THR A 583 -48.41 20.95 -15.42
N SER A 584 -47.37 20.64 -16.21
CA SER A 584 -46.61 19.48 -16.74
C SER A 584 -45.53 20.05 -17.70
N ASN A 585 -44.65 19.21 -18.28
CA ASN A 585 -43.57 19.55 -19.25
C ASN A 585 -42.35 20.25 -18.59
N GLY A 586 -41.08 20.09 -19.00
CA GLY A 586 -40.45 19.48 -20.19
C GLY A 586 -39.31 20.43 -20.66
N ILE A 587 -38.17 20.03 -21.24
CA ILE A 587 -37.70 18.78 -21.89
C ILE A 587 -36.19 18.59 -21.55
N THR A 588 -35.58 17.48 -22.00
CA THR A 588 -34.12 17.19 -22.04
C THR A 588 -33.34 18.21 -22.92
N GLU A 589 -32.02 18.23 -23.12
CA GLU A 589 -30.85 17.32 -22.92
C GLU A 589 -29.57 18.23 -22.88
N ASN A 590 -28.28 17.84 -22.88
CA ASN A 590 -27.55 16.57 -23.05
C ASN A 590 -26.16 16.64 -22.34
N TYR A 591 -25.29 15.64 -22.52
CA TYR A 591 -23.84 15.68 -22.20
C TYR A 591 -23.01 15.56 -23.49
N THR A 592 -21.83 16.19 -23.55
CA THR A 592 -20.83 15.99 -24.63
C THR A 592 -19.49 15.54 -24.08
N ILE A 593 -18.89 14.57 -24.78
CA ILE A 593 -17.59 13.96 -24.47
C ILE A 593 -16.51 14.62 -25.35
N PHE A 594 -15.29 14.79 -24.84
CA PHE A 594 -14.12 15.12 -25.65
C PHE A 594 -12.94 14.18 -25.39
N LYS A 595 -12.13 14.00 -26.42
CA LYS A 595 -10.80 13.36 -26.41
C LYS A 595 -9.80 14.28 -27.14
N PRO A 596 -8.48 14.09 -26.95
CA PRO A 596 -7.49 15.15 -27.18
C PRO A 596 -7.03 15.30 -28.64
N ALA A 597 -6.27 16.36 -28.89
CA ALA A 597 -5.48 16.58 -30.10
C ALA A 597 -4.11 17.20 -29.71
N GLU A 598 -3.08 16.91 -30.49
CA GLU A 598 -1.70 17.41 -30.30
C GLU A 598 -1.35 18.45 -31.37
N SER A 599 -0.58 19.49 -31.00
CA SER A 599 0.35 20.20 -31.90
C SER A 599 1.16 21.27 -31.15
N GLU A 600 2.49 21.25 -31.30
CA GLU A 600 3.42 22.35 -30.94
C GLU A 600 3.53 23.39 -32.11
N PRO A 601 4.51 24.33 -32.13
CA PRO A 601 4.59 25.52 -31.28
C PRO A 601 4.81 26.84 -32.08
N ASP A 602 4.55 28.01 -31.48
CA ASP A 602 5.21 29.27 -31.89
C ASP A 602 5.24 30.31 -30.74
N SER A 603 5.73 31.54 -31.00
CA SER A 603 6.72 32.16 -30.10
C SER A 603 6.67 33.69 -29.91
N THR A 604 7.31 34.12 -28.81
CA THR A 604 7.84 35.47 -28.50
C THR A 604 6.90 36.62 -28.06
N LYS A 605 7.53 37.60 -27.38
CA LYS A 605 7.13 39.01 -27.15
C LYS A 605 6.08 39.34 -26.09
N SER A 606 6.57 39.34 -24.85
CA SER A 606 6.50 40.47 -23.90
C SER A 606 5.81 41.78 -24.35
N VAL A 607 4.85 42.25 -23.54
CA VAL A 607 4.48 43.68 -23.37
C VAL A 607 4.29 43.95 -21.87
N LEU A 608 4.53 45.18 -21.43
CA LEU A 608 4.46 45.64 -20.02
C LEU A 608 3.14 46.37 -19.71
N PHE A 609 3.02 46.84 -18.45
CA PHE A 609 1.98 47.73 -17.89
C PHE A 609 0.66 47.01 -17.50
N THR A 610 0.00 47.29 -16.37
CA THR A 610 0.32 48.24 -15.27
C THR A 610 -0.28 47.77 -13.93
N ASP A 611 0.31 48.20 -12.81
CA ASP A 611 -0.30 48.14 -11.47
C ASP A 611 -1.54 49.05 -11.37
N ASN A 612 -2.52 48.64 -10.56
CA ASN A 612 -3.53 49.50 -9.95
C ASN A 612 -4.25 48.79 -8.79
N GLY A 613 -3.50 48.47 -7.73
CA GLY A 613 -4.06 47.83 -6.53
C GLY A 613 -5.14 48.67 -5.80
N ARG A 614 -6.16 47.99 -5.26
CA ARG A 614 -6.99 48.50 -4.15
C ARG A 614 -7.24 47.41 -3.13
N HIS A 615 -6.96 47.71 -1.87
CA HIS A 615 -7.41 46.91 -0.73
C HIS A 615 -8.88 47.20 -0.42
N GLU A 616 -9.67 46.16 -0.24
CA GLU A 616 -10.72 46.13 0.78
C GLU A 616 -10.56 44.86 1.62
N LYS A 617 -11.06 44.85 2.85
CA LYS A 617 -10.75 43.82 3.85
C LYS A 617 -11.93 43.61 4.80
N LEU A 618 -12.24 42.34 5.08
CA LEU A 618 -13.19 41.86 6.12
C LEU A 618 -14.68 42.18 5.86
N PRO A 619 -15.66 41.47 6.48
CA PRO A 619 -15.53 40.63 7.68
C PRO A 619 -15.83 39.13 7.53
N GLN A 620 -15.28 38.36 8.48
CA GLN A 620 -15.80 37.04 8.84
C GLN A 620 -17.12 37.19 9.62
N THR A 621 -18.08 36.30 9.39
CA THR A 621 -19.16 36.00 10.35
C THR A 621 -19.46 34.50 10.37
N GLY A 622 -18.96 33.79 11.37
CA GLY A 622 -19.32 32.38 11.59
C GLY A 622 -20.71 32.25 12.21
N THR A 623 -21.49 31.24 11.78
CA THR A 623 -22.72 30.83 12.48
C THR A 623 -22.78 29.31 12.61
N ASN A 624 -22.37 28.80 13.78
CA ASN A 624 -22.49 27.38 14.11
C ASN A 624 -23.97 26.96 14.13
N LYS A 625 -24.34 25.98 13.29
CA LYS A 625 -25.60 25.25 13.41
C LYS A 625 -25.33 23.82 13.86
N HIS A 626 -25.53 23.56 15.15
CA HIS A 626 -25.51 22.20 15.69
C HIS A 626 -26.55 21.33 14.98
N SER A 627 -26.10 20.31 14.27
CA SER A 627 -26.98 19.23 13.81
C SER A 627 -27.40 18.37 15.00
N GLN A 628 -28.70 18.35 15.30
CA GLN A 628 -29.28 17.56 16.38
C GLN A 628 -29.36 16.09 15.95
N ILE A 629 -28.35 15.28 16.30
CA ILE A 629 -28.40 13.83 16.09
C ILE A 629 -29.24 13.19 17.20
N THR A 630 -30.44 12.74 16.82
CA THR A 630 -31.40 12.04 17.68
C THR A 630 -30.78 10.78 18.30
N MET A 631 -30.81 10.66 19.63
CA MET A 631 -30.50 9.39 20.30
C MET A 631 -31.53 8.31 19.94
N LEU A 632 -31.14 7.34 19.10
CA LEU A 632 -31.89 6.08 19.00
C LEU A 632 -31.53 5.17 20.18
N LEU A 633 -32.34 5.23 21.23
CA LEU A 633 -32.34 4.26 22.32
C LEU A 633 -32.83 2.90 21.80
N LEU A 634 -31.89 2.03 21.38
CA LEU A 634 -32.16 0.63 21.09
C LEU A 634 -32.36 -0.18 22.38
N GLY A 635 -33.48 0.05 23.05
CA GLY A 635 -34.00 -0.87 24.06
C GLY A 635 -34.62 -2.08 23.37
N PHE A 636 -34.06 -3.27 23.59
CA PHE A 636 -34.62 -4.54 23.08
C PHE A 636 -35.28 -5.33 24.21
N MET A 637 -36.58 -5.57 24.06
CA MET A 637 -37.39 -6.45 24.92
C MET A 637 -38.22 -7.40 24.05
N ALA A 638 -37.90 -8.69 24.11
CA ALA A 638 -38.69 -9.81 23.61
C ALA A 638 -38.28 -11.05 24.45
N VAL A 639 -39.05 -11.56 25.41
CA VAL A 639 -40.45 -12.03 25.47
C VAL A 639 -40.63 -13.48 25.00
N ILE A 640 -40.55 -14.38 25.99
CA ILE A 640 -41.41 -15.55 26.27
C ILE A 640 -41.78 -16.52 25.12
N GLY A 641 -41.41 -17.79 25.33
CA GLY A 641 -42.22 -18.95 24.91
C GLY A 641 -41.46 -20.28 25.01
N SER A 642 -42.05 -21.40 25.44
CA SER A 642 -43.21 -21.62 26.33
C SER A 642 -43.16 -23.06 26.87
N LEU A 643 -43.69 -23.31 28.08
CA LEU A 643 -43.79 -24.66 28.64
C LEU A 643 -45.01 -25.40 28.11
N PHE A 644 -44.84 -26.68 27.77
CA PHE A 644 -45.95 -27.60 27.48
C PHE A 644 -45.85 -28.84 28.38
N SER A 645 -46.95 -29.18 29.07
CA SER A 645 -47.20 -30.52 29.60
C SER A 645 -48.69 -30.79 29.87
N ASN A 646 -49.21 -31.75 29.11
CA ASN A 646 -50.29 -32.70 29.45
C ASN A 646 -51.75 -32.26 29.72
N CYS A 647 -52.61 -32.79 28.82
CA CYS A 647 -53.94 -33.38 29.07
C CYS A 647 -55.12 -32.43 29.39
N PHE A 648 -56.39 -32.77 29.12
CA PHE A 648 -57.02 -34.07 28.79
C PHE A 648 -58.11 -33.95 27.68
N SER A 649 -58.13 -34.91 26.74
CA SER A 649 -59.34 -35.59 26.18
C SER A 649 -60.56 -34.84 25.55
N LYS A 650 -60.86 -35.25 24.29
CA LYS A 650 -62.22 -35.40 23.66
C LYS A 650 -62.98 -34.08 23.34
N LYS A 651 -63.81 -33.96 22.28
CA LYS A 651 -64.32 -34.95 21.30
C LYS A 651 -64.92 -34.25 20.05
N LYS A 652 -64.70 -34.85 18.87
CA LYS A 652 -65.65 -35.02 17.73
C LYS A 652 -66.26 -33.81 16.99
N LYS A 653 -66.23 -33.97 15.65
CA LYS A 653 -67.19 -33.53 14.61
C LYS A 653 -67.20 -32.03 14.25
N ASP A 654 -67.22 -31.67 12.97
CA ASP A 654 -67.09 -32.45 11.71
C ASP A 654 -66.10 -31.76 10.76
#